data_AF-A0A4Q2DH14-F1
#
_entry.id   AF-A0A4Q2DH14-F1
#
_cell.length_a   1.000
_cell.length_b   1.000
_cell.length_c   1.000
_cell.angle_alpha   90.00
_cell.angle_beta   90.00
_cell.angle_gamma   90.00
#
_symmetry.space_group_name_H-M   'P 1'
#
loop_
_entity.id
_entity.type
_entity.pdbx_description
1 polymer ?
#
loop_
_entity_poly.entity_id
_entity_poly.type
_entity_poly.pdbx_seq_one_letter_code
_entity_poly.pdbx_strand_id
1 'polypeptide(L)'
;MTGAAGAGKSALQQTIAERCAKSGILAATFCFSSTDPTRNRASTVVATIAYQLGLKHPLFQSSIVAAVKRDPLIFSQSLRSQMEGLIVQPFESLRRTNQLDIDTFPCAILIDGLDECKGEPNDTVDPTLLEVEERRQAEDRQAELLSAIWHCILNNGLPLRVFIASRPEWAIRTALAPGGQLHQVAYHIQLSDKYDATGDMCRYLRRRFEDIGLRIGNSHWFTEDNINALVEAASGQFVYVATVFQYISERRASPAERLRIVLTWTPHIGQVARPFKALDELYTNILLAAKNAYEAVDTHHGRDFLLLFRAHEINVTGFTSGSSLPLRFPADVLSVLLGLEAGAEESLVSDLHSLVALEKEKDVPHTWEELPLPESHKRWLMGAARTLPFFFAQALGIDDEVIDFTQKDCHTLEIEIHRDQRKIGWVISGPTSFFQGASAVQMRDIQYFETSHLTVNTGGSGEGERSVDGWELLLKHTAPNALYNSSVRYDAPKCDEDTRVEVTSEIMGWIVDRDGPQPLLCMTGAAGSGKSALQQTIAVKCENHDILAASFIFSATDPSRNTINAVIPTIAYQLGRRNPILKKQIKRAVEEEPLIFSQTLQAQLFGLILKPLEGMKMNLSCLPHAILIDGLDECTGEDRQAELLTAIEVCLLAKGLPFRILVASRPEWAIRTALEPGGHLHKMAYHIQLSDKYDASADMRRYLRRRFEDIGVRVGDPQWFTQDDIDTFVRAASGQFIYVATVSKYISERRGSPTERLKTVLTWAPHEGQMARPFKALDTLYTNILTAAKNAYEAVDTHYGRDFLLLVRVHHLNSAGLSGVRGEENLFSDLRSLMTLEKDYQEDLQLRLYHKSFFDFLEEESRAKDLFVPCSRVHTHLAKCAMERITECPLDFSSLPDKWEELPLPKPQRDCLREAIKSLPPFLCKAAASLDDDEVVDFTQKGGWPKLDKLLPLVYRTRSSPNMRAFWINYLHTLTLSLNPRHPEVAVVIKKASRIRNGRPWHPAVNPSADLKPVNQ
;
A
#
# COMPACT_ATOMS: atom_id res chain seq x y z
N MET A 1 -15.11 28.51 3.72
CA MET A 1 -15.08 28.39 2.26
C MET A 1 -16.12 27.37 1.83
N THR A 2 -17.01 27.73 0.91
CA THR A 2 -18.02 26.79 0.37
C THR A 2 -17.94 26.71 -1.14
N GLY A 3 -18.27 25.55 -1.71
CA GLY A 3 -18.27 25.38 -3.17
C GLY A 3 -18.83 24.01 -3.57
N ALA A 4 -19.20 23.88 -4.84
CA ALA A 4 -19.67 22.61 -5.40
C ALA A 4 -18.61 21.50 -5.25
N ALA A 5 -19.04 20.24 -5.40
CA ALA A 5 -18.10 19.13 -5.50
C ALA A 5 -17.17 19.35 -6.71
N GLY A 6 -15.90 18.98 -6.59
CA GLY A 6 -14.92 19.17 -7.67
C GLY A 6 -14.40 20.60 -7.87
N ALA A 7 -14.86 21.59 -7.09
CA ALA A 7 -14.41 22.98 -7.17
C ALA A 7 -12.99 23.24 -6.59
N GLY A 8 -12.22 22.21 -6.23
CA GLY A 8 -10.85 22.36 -5.71
C GLY A 8 -10.72 22.74 -4.23
N LYS A 9 -11.79 22.66 -3.43
CA LYS A 9 -11.79 23.00 -1.99
C LYS A 9 -10.67 22.34 -1.18
N SER A 10 -10.59 21.01 -1.23
CA SER A 10 -9.60 20.22 -0.48
C SER A 10 -8.17 20.51 -0.94
N ALA A 11 -7.94 20.69 -2.24
CA ALA A 11 -6.64 21.05 -2.79
C ALA A 11 -6.17 22.44 -2.32
N LEU A 12 -7.07 23.42 -2.31
CA LEU A 12 -6.78 24.74 -1.74
C LEU A 12 -6.50 24.64 -0.24
N GLN A 13 -7.29 23.86 0.50
CA GLN A 13 -7.09 23.71 1.93
C GLN A 13 -5.76 23.03 2.27
N GLN A 14 -5.37 21.99 1.52
CA GLN A 14 -4.06 21.34 1.66
C GLN A 14 -2.93 22.36 1.41
N THR A 15 -3.04 23.16 0.35
CA THR A 15 -2.05 24.22 0.05
C THR A 15 -1.97 25.27 1.16
N ILE A 16 -3.12 25.66 1.73
CA ILE A 16 -3.17 26.60 2.85
C ILE A 16 -2.53 25.96 4.10
N ALA A 17 -2.82 24.69 4.40
CA ALA A 17 -2.23 23.97 5.51
C ALA A 17 -0.68 23.97 5.41
N GLU A 18 -0.15 23.64 4.24
CA GLU A 18 1.30 23.67 3.99
C GLU A 18 1.91 25.05 4.17
N ARG A 19 1.24 26.11 3.70
CA ARG A 19 1.70 27.50 3.88
C ARG A 19 1.63 27.95 5.33
N CYS A 20 0.55 27.61 6.03
CA CYS A 20 0.40 27.87 7.46
C CYS A 20 1.46 27.14 8.28
N ALA A 21 1.77 25.89 7.93
CA ALA A 21 2.84 25.11 8.57
C ALA A 21 4.21 25.75 8.35
N LYS A 22 4.53 26.13 7.10
CA LYS A 22 5.78 26.84 6.75
C LYS A 22 5.91 28.18 7.46
N SER A 23 4.80 28.88 7.71
CA SER A 23 4.78 30.17 8.40
C SER A 23 4.69 30.04 9.93
N GLY A 24 4.67 28.81 10.47
CA GLY A 24 4.59 28.56 11.91
C GLY A 24 3.23 28.87 12.57
N ILE A 25 2.19 29.15 11.78
CA ILE A 25 0.87 29.55 12.31
C ILE A 25 -0.16 28.41 12.33
N LEU A 26 0.18 27.23 11.80
CA LEU A 26 -0.72 26.07 11.78
C LEU A 26 -0.83 25.43 13.17
N ALA A 27 -2.03 25.50 13.75
CA ALA A 27 -2.35 24.94 15.05
C ALA A 27 -2.80 23.48 14.94
N ALA A 28 -3.81 23.21 14.10
CA ALA A 28 -4.36 21.88 13.89
C ALA A 28 -5.04 21.72 12.52
N THR A 29 -5.11 20.49 12.04
CA THR A 29 -5.85 20.10 10.83
C THR A 29 -6.76 18.91 11.10
N PHE A 30 -7.93 18.88 10.49
CA PHE A 30 -8.78 17.70 10.44
C PHE A 30 -9.42 17.60 9.06
N CYS A 31 -9.39 16.42 8.46
CA CYS A 31 -9.99 16.19 7.15
C CYS A 31 -11.02 15.07 7.28
N PHE A 32 -12.28 15.36 7.01
CA PHE A 32 -13.30 14.33 6.95
C PHE A 32 -13.13 13.47 5.70
N SER A 33 -13.62 12.23 5.78
CA SER A 33 -13.77 11.34 4.62
C SER A 33 -15.00 10.49 4.81
N SER A 34 -16.00 10.61 3.92
CA SER A 34 -17.27 9.88 4.07
C SER A 34 -17.13 8.35 4.01
N THR A 35 -16.01 7.89 3.45
CA THR A 35 -15.67 6.47 3.24
C THR A 35 -14.83 5.88 4.38
N ASP A 36 -14.22 6.71 5.22
CA ASP A 36 -13.37 6.27 6.33
C ASP A 36 -14.14 6.31 7.67
N PRO A 37 -14.41 5.15 8.32
CA PRO A 37 -15.11 5.11 9.60
C PRO A 37 -14.36 5.79 10.76
N THR A 38 -13.06 6.03 10.64
CA THR A 38 -12.24 6.71 11.66
C THR A 38 -12.30 8.24 11.54
N ARG A 39 -12.60 8.75 10.34
CA ARG A 39 -12.59 10.18 9.99
C ARG A 39 -13.93 10.70 9.46
N ASN A 40 -15.00 9.90 9.50
CA ASN A 40 -16.35 10.32 9.12
C ASN A 40 -17.24 10.78 10.27
N ARG A 41 -16.72 10.85 11.51
CA ARG A 41 -17.51 11.22 12.69
C ARG A 41 -17.03 12.51 13.30
N ALA A 42 -17.96 13.38 13.70
CA ALA A 42 -17.61 14.62 14.40
C ALA A 42 -16.96 14.37 15.77
N SER A 43 -17.20 13.21 16.40
CA SER A 43 -16.66 12.83 17.71
C SER A 43 -15.14 12.71 17.75
N THR A 44 -14.47 12.45 16.62
CA THR A 44 -13.00 12.36 16.58
C THR A 44 -12.32 13.71 16.37
N VAL A 45 -13.05 14.74 15.97
CA VAL A 45 -12.51 16.06 15.63
C VAL A 45 -11.87 16.74 16.83
N VAL A 46 -12.59 16.82 17.95
CA VAL A 46 -12.14 17.60 19.12
C VAL A 46 -10.90 16.99 19.75
N ALA A 47 -10.88 15.68 19.93
CA ALA A 47 -9.72 14.95 20.45
C ALA A 47 -8.49 15.14 19.55
N THR A 48 -8.67 15.08 18.23
CA THR A 48 -7.59 15.23 17.24
C THR A 48 -7.04 16.66 17.23
N ILE A 49 -7.89 17.67 17.33
CA ILE A 49 -7.47 19.07 17.44
C ILE A 49 -6.75 19.32 18.77
N ALA A 50 -7.30 18.84 19.88
CA ALA A 50 -6.69 19.00 21.20
C ALA A 50 -5.31 18.36 21.26
N TYR A 51 -5.16 17.15 20.72
CA TYR A 51 -3.87 16.48 20.60
C TYR A 51 -2.86 17.33 19.83
N GLN A 52 -3.21 17.81 18.64
CA GLN A 52 -2.33 18.66 17.82
C GLN A 52 -1.96 19.98 18.49
N LEU A 53 -2.90 20.62 19.20
CA LEU A 53 -2.63 21.82 20.01
C LEU A 53 -1.66 21.51 21.16
N GLY A 54 -1.80 20.35 21.81
CA GLY A 54 -0.87 19.88 22.84
C GLY A 54 0.55 19.76 22.30
N LEU A 55 0.73 19.26 21.08
CA LEU A 55 2.05 19.16 20.44
C LEU A 55 2.70 20.52 20.18
N LYS A 56 1.95 21.62 20.16
CA LYS A 56 2.50 22.97 19.96
C LYS A 56 3.11 23.59 21.22
N HIS A 57 2.70 23.16 22.42
CA HIS A 57 3.16 23.78 23.65
C HIS A 57 3.14 22.82 24.87
N PRO A 58 4.28 22.59 25.55
CA PRO A 58 4.39 21.59 26.63
C PRO A 58 3.44 21.82 27.81
N LEU A 59 3.22 23.09 28.21
CA LEU A 59 2.28 23.38 29.31
C LEU A 59 0.83 23.19 28.87
N PHE A 60 0.53 23.37 27.58
CA PHE A 60 -0.79 23.10 27.02
C PHE A 60 -1.06 21.59 27.02
N GLN A 61 -0.08 20.81 26.54
CA GLN A 61 -0.10 19.35 26.61
C GLN A 61 -0.34 18.85 28.04
N SER A 62 0.41 19.39 29.00
CA SER A 62 0.29 19.03 30.42
C SER A 62 -1.13 19.30 30.95
N SER A 63 -1.72 20.44 30.56
CA SER A 63 -3.09 20.78 30.94
C SER A 63 -4.13 19.87 30.31
N ILE A 64 -3.96 19.46 29.05
CA ILE A 64 -4.83 18.47 28.40
C ILE A 64 -4.74 17.13 29.11
N VAL A 65 -3.52 16.64 29.36
CA VAL A 65 -3.29 15.37 30.06
C VAL A 65 -3.93 15.40 31.44
N ALA A 66 -3.84 16.53 32.16
CA ALA A 66 -4.51 16.69 33.45
C ALA A 66 -6.04 16.67 33.32
N ALA A 67 -6.61 17.30 32.29
CA ALA A 67 -8.05 17.28 32.02
C ALA A 67 -8.55 15.85 31.74
N VAL A 68 -7.84 15.09 30.88
CA VAL A 68 -8.18 13.69 30.55
C VAL A 68 -8.01 12.77 31.76
N LYS A 69 -6.96 12.95 32.58
CA LYS A 69 -6.78 12.17 33.82
C LYS A 69 -7.89 12.45 34.83
N ARG A 70 -8.37 13.69 34.90
CA ARG A 70 -9.46 14.10 35.79
C ARG A 70 -10.81 13.54 35.34
N ASP A 71 -11.05 13.51 34.03
CA ASP A 71 -12.29 13.01 33.44
C ASP A 71 -12.01 12.12 32.21
N PRO A 72 -11.77 10.82 32.42
CA PRO A 72 -11.53 9.90 31.31
C PRO A 72 -12.74 9.72 30.38
N LEU A 73 -13.95 10.06 30.83
CA LEU A 73 -15.17 9.96 30.05
C LEU A 73 -15.37 11.16 29.13
N ILE A 74 -14.47 12.16 29.15
CA ILE A 74 -14.59 13.37 28.34
C ILE A 74 -14.85 13.07 26.86
N PHE A 75 -14.20 12.05 26.29
CA PHE A 75 -14.36 11.64 24.88
C PHE A 75 -15.75 11.09 24.52
N SER A 76 -16.55 10.72 25.52
CA SER A 76 -17.94 10.25 25.36
C SER A 76 -18.99 11.36 25.58
N GLN A 77 -18.55 12.57 25.97
CA GLN A 77 -19.43 13.70 26.20
C GLN A 77 -19.77 14.45 24.90
N SER A 78 -20.67 15.43 25.00
CA SER A 78 -20.99 16.32 23.87
C SER A 78 -19.75 17.00 23.28
N LEU A 79 -19.76 17.33 21.98
CA LEU A 79 -18.64 18.00 21.33
C LEU A 79 -18.28 19.33 22.01
N ARG A 80 -19.30 20.03 22.53
CA ARG A 80 -19.12 21.25 23.32
C ARG A 80 -18.36 20.98 24.62
N SER A 81 -18.77 19.98 25.40
CA SER A 81 -18.09 19.62 26.65
C SER A 81 -16.64 19.20 26.41
N GLN A 82 -16.40 18.42 25.34
CA GLN A 82 -15.05 18.05 24.92
C GLN A 82 -14.21 19.28 24.60
N MET A 83 -14.74 20.22 23.81
CA MET A 83 -14.00 21.40 23.37
C MET A 83 -13.74 22.36 24.53
N GLU A 84 -14.69 22.49 25.46
CA GLU A 84 -14.53 23.25 26.70
C GLU A 84 -13.41 22.67 27.58
N GLY A 85 -13.45 21.36 27.85
CA GLY A 85 -12.48 20.72 28.76
C GLY A 85 -11.09 20.51 28.15
N LEU A 86 -10.99 20.26 26.84
CA LEU A 86 -9.73 19.92 26.17
C LEU A 86 -9.08 21.09 25.45
N ILE A 87 -9.79 22.20 25.19
CA ILE A 87 -9.25 23.36 24.48
C ILE A 87 -9.40 24.63 25.33
N VAL A 88 -10.63 25.00 25.73
CA VAL A 88 -10.88 26.27 26.43
C VAL A 88 -10.19 26.31 27.79
N GLN A 89 -10.47 25.34 28.65
CA GLN A 89 -9.93 25.30 30.02
C GLN A 89 -8.39 25.29 30.04
N PRO A 90 -7.68 24.53 29.17
CA PRO A 90 -6.24 24.65 29.02
C PRO A 90 -5.75 26.07 28.66
N PHE A 91 -6.39 26.75 27.70
CA PHE A 91 -6.04 28.13 27.36
C PHE A 91 -6.27 29.08 28.54
N GLU A 92 -7.42 28.98 29.22
CA GLU A 92 -7.73 29.81 30.37
C GLU A 92 -6.75 29.60 31.53
N SER A 93 -6.42 28.34 31.81
CA SER A 93 -5.47 27.97 32.87
C SER A 93 -4.10 28.61 32.64
N LEU A 94 -3.60 28.55 31.41
CA LEU A 94 -2.31 29.12 31.06
C LEU A 94 -2.34 30.65 30.95
N ARG A 95 -3.49 31.23 30.56
CA ARG A 95 -3.71 32.67 30.56
C ARG A 95 -3.71 33.24 31.97
N ARG A 96 -4.36 32.58 32.93
CA ARG A 96 -4.38 32.99 34.35
C ARG A 96 -3.00 32.94 34.99
N THR A 97 -2.17 32.00 34.57
CA THR A 97 -0.80 31.83 35.11
C THR A 97 0.24 32.69 34.37
N ASN A 98 -0.15 33.44 33.33
CA ASN A 98 0.74 34.24 32.48
C ASN A 98 1.87 33.41 31.83
N GLN A 99 1.60 32.12 31.59
CA GLN A 99 2.56 31.13 31.08
C GLN A 99 2.43 30.85 29.58
N LEU A 100 1.47 31.49 28.92
CA LEU A 100 1.28 31.42 27.47
C LEU A 100 1.29 32.84 26.90
N ASP A 101 2.24 33.11 26.02
CA ASP A 101 2.17 34.29 25.15
C ASP A 101 1.21 33.98 24.00
N ILE A 102 -0.06 34.35 24.21
CA ILE A 102 -1.19 34.12 23.30
C ILE A 102 -0.91 34.65 21.89
N ASP A 103 -0.10 35.72 21.75
CA ASP A 103 0.18 36.36 20.47
C ASP A 103 1.19 35.58 19.62
N THR A 104 1.93 34.65 20.23
CA THR A 104 2.90 33.78 19.56
C THR A 104 2.40 32.36 19.32
N PHE A 105 1.25 32.00 19.88
CA PHE A 105 0.69 30.66 19.74
C PHE A 105 0.12 30.45 18.31
N PRO A 106 0.38 29.30 17.64
CA PRO A 106 -0.19 29.03 16.32
C PRO A 106 -1.71 29.16 16.32
N CYS A 107 -2.25 29.94 15.38
CA CYS A 107 -3.66 30.34 15.43
C CYS A 107 -4.58 29.58 14.47
N ALA A 108 -4.06 28.93 13.43
CA ALA A 108 -4.89 28.40 12.35
C ALA A 108 -5.36 26.95 12.59
N ILE A 109 -6.68 26.73 12.63
CA ILE A 109 -7.32 25.41 12.63
C ILE A 109 -8.02 25.21 11.29
N LEU A 110 -7.70 24.14 10.57
CA LEU A 110 -8.25 23.85 9.24
C LEU A 110 -9.11 22.57 9.30
N ILE A 111 -10.38 22.65 8.88
CA ILE A 111 -11.32 21.53 8.85
C ILE A 111 -11.82 21.33 7.42
N ASP A 112 -11.41 20.24 6.77
CA ASP A 112 -11.78 19.93 5.38
C ASP A 112 -12.93 18.94 5.31
N GLY A 113 -13.79 19.08 4.30
CA GLY A 113 -14.83 18.11 3.99
C GLY A 113 -15.90 17.97 5.06
N LEU A 114 -16.26 19.01 5.82
CA LEU A 114 -17.26 18.88 6.90
C LEU A 114 -18.60 18.27 6.43
N ASP A 115 -18.96 18.49 5.17
CA ASP A 115 -20.10 17.88 4.49
C ASP A 115 -19.99 16.35 4.25
N GLU A 116 -18.88 15.74 4.63
CA GLU A 116 -18.63 14.30 4.58
C GLU A 116 -18.81 13.61 5.93
N CYS A 117 -19.12 14.37 6.98
CA CYS A 117 -19.52 13.82 8.28
C CYS A 117 -20.78 12.95 8.14
N LYS A 118 -20.80 11.78 8.77
CA LYS A 118 -21.95 10.89 8.87
C LYS A 118 -22.61 10.96 10.26
N GLY A 119 -23.87 10.52 10.33
CA GLY A 119 -24.53 10.23 11.61
C GLY A 119 -23.89 9.04 12.33
N GLU A 120 -24.21 8.85 13.62
CA GLU A 120 -23.81 7.64 14.34
C GLU A 120 -24.76 6.48 14.01
N PRO A 121 -24.25 5.24 13.83
CA PRO A 121 -25.10 4.11 13.46
C PRO A 121 -26.17 3.86 14.52
N ASN A 122 -27.43 3.82 14.08
CA ASN A 122 -28.58 3.58 14.95
C ASN A 122 -29.21 2.23 14.59
N ASP A 123 -29.00 1.20 15.42
CA ASP A 123 -29.39 -0.20 15.17
C ASP A 123 -30.91 -0.46 15.11
N THR A 124 -31.74 0.59 15.10
CA THR A 124 -33.19 0.53 15.33
C THR A 124 -34.06 1.01 14.15
N VAL A 125 -33.47 1.40 13.03
CA VAL A 125 -34.19 2.06 11.92
C VAL A 125 -34.53 1.09 10.78
N ASP A 126 -35.77 1.18 10.27
CA ASP A 126 -36.30 0.44 9.12
C ASP A 126 -35.48 0.73 7.84
N PRO A 127 -35.11 -0.30 7.03
CA PRO A 127 -34.30 -0.14 5.82
C PRO A 127 -34.81 0.87 4.79
N THR A 128 -36.12 1.14 4.78
CA THR A 128 -36.75 2.03 3.80
C THR A 128 -36.66 3.53 4.13
N LEU A 129 -36.26 3.90 5.35
CA LEU A 129 -36.13 5.29 5.82
C LEU A 129 -34.69 5.73 6.12
N LEU A 130 -33.71 4.84 5.91
CA LEU A 130 -32.30 5.04 6.29
C LEU A 130 -31.65 6.30 5.69
N GLU A 131 -31.77 6.54 4.38
CA GLU A 131 -30.97 7.61 3.73
C GLU A 131 -31.35 9.04 4.15
N VAL A 132 -32.64 9.30 4.36
CA VAL A 132 -33.12 10.63 4.75
C VAL A 132 -32.75 10.91 6.20
N GLU A 133 -32.90 9.91 7.06
CA GLU A 133 -32.58 10.02 8.49
C GLU A 133 -31.06 10.07 8.73
N GLU A 134 -30.26 9.31 7.98
CA GLU A 134 -28.79 9.38 8.01
C GLU A 134 -28.27 10.76 7.59
N ARG A 135 -28.83 11.32 6.52
CA ARG A 135 -28.45 12.67 6.06
C ARG A 135 -28.83 13.74 7.08
N ARG A 136 -30.02 13.62 7.68
CA ARG A 136 -30.46 14.54 8.74
C ARG A 136 -29.54 14.46 9.96
N GLN A 137 -29.21 13.25 10.42
CA GLN A 137 -28.28 13.04 11.53
C GLN A 137 -26.88 13.57 11.22
N ALA A 138 -26.39 13.40 10.00
CA ALA A 138 -25.15 14.00 9.54
C ALA A 138 -25.19 15.53 9.63
N GLU A 139 -26.23 16.17 9.11
CA GLU A 139 -26.42 17.62 9.17
C GLU A 139 -26.55 18.12 10.63
N ASP A 140 -27.23 17.36 11.50
CA ASP A 140 -27.32 17.67 12.94
C ASP A 140 -25.95 17.62 13.63
N ARG A 141 -25.10 16.63 13.30
CA ARG A 141 -23.72 16.54 13.83
C ARG A 141 -22.82 17.66 13.30
N GLN A 142 -22.97 18.03 12.02
CA GLN A 142 -22.29 19.21 11.47
C GLN A 142 -22.71 20.47 12.24
N ALA A 143 -24.01 20.65 12.50
CA ALA A 143 -24.53 21.78 13.26
C ALA A 143 -24.02 21.80 14.70
N GLU A 144 -23.97 20.64 15.38
CA GLU A 144 -23.40 20.48 16.72
C GLU A 144 -21.93 20.93 16.76
N LEU A 145 -21.12 20.48 15.79
CA LEU A 145 -19.71 20.87 15.70
C LEU A 145 -19.54 22.38 15.44
N LEU A 146 -20.31 22.96 14.51
CA LEU A 146 -20.28 24.40 14.25
C LEU A 146 -20.69 25.22 15.47
N SER A 147 -21.68 24.73 16.23
CA SER A 147 -22.12 25.36 17.48
C SER A 147 -21.05 25.28 18.57
N ALA A 148 -20.39 24.12 18.72
CA ALA A 148 -19.26 23.96 19.63
C ALA A 148 -18.10 24.90 19.28
N ILE A 149 -17.74 25.01 17.99
CA ILE A 149 -16.69 25.94 17.52
C ILE A 149 -17.07 27.39 17.83
N TRP A 150 -18.31 27.80 17.54
CA TRP A 150 -18.78 29.15 17.85
C TRP A 150 -18.65 29.46 19.34
N HIS A 151 -19.23 28.62 20.20
CA HIS A 151 -19.25 28.85 21.64
C HIS A 151 -17.86 28.77 22.27
N CYS A 152 -17.09 27.75 21.91
CA CYS A 152 -15.85 27.43 22.62
C CYS A 152 -14.64 28.16 22.06
N ILE A 153 -14.60 28.39 20.74
CA ILE A 153 -13.42 28.99 20.08
C ILE A 153 -13.66 30.46 19.78
N LEU A 154 -14.74 30.77 19.04
CA LEU A 154 -14.93 32.10 18.47
C LEU A 154 -15.46 33.11 19.51
N ASN A 155 -16.30 32.68 20.45
CA ASN A 155 -16.93 33.55 21.45
C ASN A 155 -16.20 33.59 22.82
N ASN A 156 -15.11 32.83 22.99
CA ASN A 156 -14.33 32.75 24.24
C ASN A 156 -13.01 33.54 24.20
N GLY A 157 -12.78 34.36 23.18
CA GLY A 157 -11.59 35.21 23.09
C GLY A 157 -10.26 34.43 23.03
N LEU A 158 -10.29 33.23 22.44
CA LEU A 158 -9.10 32.43 22.12
C LEU A 158 -8.40 33.01 20.88
N PRO A 159 -7.06 32.89 20.76
CA PRO A 159 -6.31 33.41 19.61
C PRO A 159 -6.51 32.63 18.31
N LEU A 160 -7.48 31.72 18.27
CA LEU A 160 -7.63 30.73 17.21
C LEU A 160 -8.52 31.27 16.07
N ARG A 161 -8.13 30.96 14.84
CA ARG A 161 -8.89 31.22 13.61
C ARG A 161 -9.22 29.88 12.97
N VAL A 162 -10.49 29.66 12.67
CA VAL A 162 -10.97 28.41 12.08
C VAL A 162 -11.28 28.62 10.61
N PHE A 163 -10.67 27.81 9.74
CA PHE A 163 -10.95 27.72 8.32
C PHE A 163 -11.68 26.41 8.05
N ILE A 164 -12.92 26.50 7.55
CA ILE A 164 -13.74 25.33 7.22
C ILE A 164 -13.98 25.30 5.71
N ALA A 165 -13.64 24.20 5.06
CA ALA A 165 -14.07 23.89 3.70
C ALA A 165 -15.22 22.87 3.73
N SER A 166 -16.32 23.21 3.07
CA SER A 166 -17.52 22.36 3.06
C SER A 166 -18.38 22.63 1.83
N ARG A 167 -19.24 21.69 1.42
CA ARG A 167 -20.39 22.02 0.58
C ARG A 167 -21.37 22.92 1.35
N PRO A 168 -22.17 23.76 0.64
CA PRO A 168 -23.19 24.58 1.27
C PRO A 168 -24.41 23.70 1.63
N GLU A 169 -24.24 22.74 2.54
CA GLU A 169 -25.31 21.91 3.09
C GLU A 169 -26.16 22.69 4.11
N TRP A 170 -27.26 22.11 4.57
CA TRP A 170 -28.23 22.81 5.42
C TRP A 170 -27.57 23.43 6.66
N ALA A 171 -26.75 22.67 7.39
CA ALA A 171 -26.09 23.14 8.61
C ALA A 171 -25.20 24.37 8.35
N ILE A 172 -24.45 24.36 7.24
CA ILE A 172 -23.57 25.47 6.85
C ILE A 172 -24.39 26.69 6.41
N ARG A 173 -25.43 26.49 5.61
CA ARG A 173 -26.31 27.58 5.15
C ARG A 173 -27.01 28.23 6.33
N THR A 174 -27.58 27.45 7.23
CA THR A 174 -28.28 27.93 8.43
C THR A 174 -27.33 28.68 9.36
N ALA A 175 -26.10 28.19 9.54
CA ALA A 175 -25.10 28.88 10.35
C ALA A 175 -24.68 30.25 9.76
N LEU A 176 -24.65 30.38 8.44
CA LEU A 176 -24.22 31.60 7.72
C LEU A 176 -25.36 32.55 7.34
N ALA A 177 -26.62 32.11 7.38
CA ALA A 177 -27.79 32.92 7.03
C ALA A 177 -28.00 34.09 8.01
N PRO A 178 -28.71 35.17 7.63
CA PRO A 178 -29.05 36.24 8.57
C PRO A 178 -29.75 35.69 9.83
N GLY A 179 -29.18 35.98 11.00
CA GLY A 179 -29.64 35.43 12.30
C GLY A 179 -28.99 34.11 12.70
N GLY A 180 -28.21 33.48 11.83
CA GLY A 180 -27.41 32.30 12.10
C GLY A 180 -26.18 32.60 12.96
N GLN A 181 -25.73 31.60 13.72
CA GLN A 181 -24.68 31.76 14.74
C GLN A 181 -23.33 32.22 14.17
N LEU A 182 -23.00 31.94 12.91
CA LEU A 182 -21.72 32.33 12.29
C LEU A 182 -21.84 33.58 11.40
N HIS A 183 -23.04 34.11 11.17
CA HIS A 183 -23.30 35.15 10.17
C HIS A 183 -22.42 36.40 10.33
N GLN A 184 -22.21 36.87 11.56
CA GLN A 184 -21.47 38.11 11.82
C GLN A 184 -19.95 37.92 12.03
N VAL A 185 -19.47 36.69 12.23
CA VAL A 185 -18.03 36.44 12.47
C VAL A 185 -17.33 35.72 11.33
N ALA A 186 -18.08 35.05 10.45
CA ALA A 186 -17.49 34.27 9.39
C ALA A 186 -17.19 35.16 8.17
N TYR A 187 -15.95 35.12 7.71
CA TYR A 187 -15.61 35.58 6.37
C TYR A 187 -15.94 34.47 5.36
N HIS A 188 -17.03 34.64 4.62
CA HIS A 188 -17.54 33.61 3.71
C HIS A 188 -16.96 33.77 2.30
N ILE A 189 -16.07 32.85 1.94
CA ILE A 189 -15.61 32.66 0.55
C ILE A 189 -16.51 31.62 -0.11
N GLN A 190 -17.20 32.01 -1.18
CA GLN A 190 -17.99 31.10 -2.01
C GLN A 190 -17.26 30.86 -3.34
N LEU A 191 -16.76 29.64 -3.53
CA LEU A 191 -16.31 29.13 -4.82
C LEU A 191 -17.58 28.80 -5.64
N SER A 192 -18.21 29.83 -6.19
CA SER A 192 -19.31 29.75 -7.15
C SER A 192 -18.89 30.30 -8.51
N ASP A 193 -19.81 30.38 -9.45
CA ASP A 193 -19.70 30.97 -10.79
C ASP A 193 -19.15 32.42 -10.82
N LYS A 194 -18.99 33.06 -9.65
CA LYS A 194 -18.35 34.37 -9.48
C LYS A 194 -16.83 34.32 -9.26
N TYR A 195 -16.27 33.14 -9.00
CA TYR A 195 -14.83 32.90 -8.97
C TYR A 195 -14.39 32.36 -10.33
N ASP A 196 -13.70 33.19 -11.10
CA ASP A 196 -13.18 32.78 -12.40
C ASP A 196 -11.93 31.89 -12.24
N ALA A 197 -12.15 30.58 -12.17
CA ALA A 197 -11.09 29.57 -12.11
C ALA A 197 -10.37 29.35 -13.45
N THR A 198 -10.79 30.02 -14.54
CA THR A 198 -10.24 29.84 -15.89
C THR A 198 -8.73 30.05 -15.91
N GLY A 199 -8.26 31.17 -15.34
CA GLY A 199 -6.83 31.48 -15.30
C GLY A 199 -5.99 30.48 -14.49
N ASP A 200 -6.57 29.89 -13.45
CA ASP A 200 -5.89 28.85 -12.65
C ASP A 200 -5.84 27.51 -13.38
N MET A 201 -6.94 27.12 -14.04
CA MET A 201 -7.00 25.91 -14.85
C MET A 201 -6.05 25.99 -16.06
N CYS A 202 -5.96 27.14 -16.74
CA CYS A 202 -4.97 27.35 -17.81
C CYS A 202 -3.54 27.13 -17.31
N ARG A 203 -3.19 27.73 -16.16
CA ARG A 203 -1.86 27.58 -15.56
C ARG A 203 -1.57 26.14 -15.14
N TYR A 204 -2.57 25.46 -14.57
CA TYR A 204 -2.47 24.05 -14.21
C TYR A 204 -2.20 23.17 -15.42
N LEU A 205 -3.07 23.22 -16.44
CA LEU A 205 -2.93 22.40 -17.65
C LEU A 205 -1.63 22.70 -18.39
N ARG A 206 -1.25 23.98 -18.54
CA ARG A 206 0.00 24.36 -19.21
C ARG A 206 1.21 23.72 -18.55
N ARG A 207 1.35 23.88 -17.23
CA ARG A 207 2.48 23.31 -16.49
C ARG A 207 2.51 21.78 -16.60
N ARG A 208 1.34 21.14 -16.47
CA ARG A 208 1.22 19.70 -16.58
C ARG A 208 1.51 19.17 -18.00
N PHE A 209 1.12 19.91 -19.03
CA PHE A 209 1.39 19.53 -20.41
C PHE A 209 2.84 19.81 -20.81
N GLU A 210 3.48 20.83 -20.24
CA GLU A 210 4.93 21.04 -20.31
C GLU A 210 5.68 19.84 -19.70
N ASP A 211 5.27 19.37 -18.52
CA ASP A 211 5.85 18.17 -17.87
C ASP A 211 5.73 16.94 -18.79
N ILE A 212 4.57 16.73 -19.43
CA ILE A 212 4.38 15.65 -20.42
C ILE A 212 5.25 15.87 -21.66
N GLY A 213 5.37 17.11 -22.13
CA GLY A 213 6.17 17.47 -23.30
C GLY A 213 7.65 17.13 -23.12
N LEU A 214 8.17 17.35 -21.91
CA LEU A 214 9.50 16.90 -21.50
C LEU A 214 9.60 15.38 -21.54
N ARG A 215 8.60 14.66 -20.99
CA ARG A 215 8.55 13.19 -20.98
C ARG A 215 8.57 12.57 -22.38
N ILE A 216 7.91 13.18 -23.36
CA ILE A 216 7.82 12.65 -24.73
C ILE A 216 8.84 13.29 -25.70
N GLY A 217 9.66 14.22 -25.22
CA GLY A 217 10.65 14.93 -26.04
C GLY A 217 10.03 15.84 -27.12
N ASN A 218 8.80 16.32 -26.91
CA ASN A 218 8.12 17.21 -27.85
C ASN A 218 7.48 18.37 -27.08
N SER A 219 8.07 19.57 -27.14
CA SER A 219 7.56 20.77 -26.48
C SER A 219 6.35 21.40 -27.18
N HIS A 220 6.00 20.96 -28.40
CA HIS A 220 4.94 21.54 -29.24
C HIS A 220 3.76 20.57 -29.45
N TRP A 221 3.60 19.59 -28.58
CA TRP A 221 2.56 18.56 -28.71
C TRP A 221 1.14 19.06 -28.38
N PHE A 222 1.01 20.24 -27.78
CA PHE A 222 -0.25 20.93 -27.51
C PHE A 222 -0.18 22.39 -27.95
N THR A 223 -1.34 23.01 -28.11
CA THR A 223 -1.50 24.44 -28.41
C THR A 223 -2.28 25.15 -27.30
N GLU A 224 -2.16 26.48 -27.22
CA GLU A 224 -2.97 27.28 -26.31
C GLU A 224 -4.48 27.13 -26.60
N ASP A 225 -4.87 26.94 -27.86
CA ASP A 225 -6.26 26.66 -28.23
C ASP A 225 -6.76 25.33 -27.63
N ASN A 226 -5.91 24.32 -27.50
CA ASN A 226 -6.27 23.08 -26.81
C ASN A 226 -6.52 23.32 -25.33
N ILE A 227 -5.69 24.12 -24.66
CA ILE A 227 -5.89 24.49 -23.25
C ILE A 227 -7.19 25.27 -23.10
N ASN A 228 -7.41 26.28 -23.94
CA ASN A 228 -8.61 27.11 -23.87
C ASN A 228 -9.89 26.27 -24.07
N ALA A 229 -9.91 25.34 -25.04
CA ALA A 229 -11.04 24.45 -25.26
C ALA A 229 -11.35 23.55 -24.04
N LEU A 230 -10.32 22.98 -23.41
CA LEU A 230 -10.49 22.15 -22.21
C LEU A 230 -10.97 22.95 -21.00
N VAL A 231 -10.46 24.18 -20.83
CA VAL A 231 -10.84 25.06 -19.72
C VAL A 231 -12.26 25.59 -19.91
N GLU A 232 -12.65 25.92 -21.14
CA GLU A 232 -14.03 26.30 -21.46
C GLU A 232 -15.00 25.14 -21.20
N ALA A 233 -14.66 23.92 -21.64
CA ALA A 233 -15.44 22.72 -21.38
C ALA A 233 -15.55 22.41 -19.87
N ALA A 234 -14.51 22.70 -19.08
CA ALA A 234 -14.51 22.50 -17.64
C ALA A 234 -15.56 23.36 -16.92
N SER A 235 -16.00 24.49 -17.49
CA SER A 235 -17.03 25.36 -16.90
C SER A 235 -16.77 25.71 -15.43
N GLY A 236 -15.50 25.99 -15.08
CA GLY A 236 -15.09 26.32 -13.71
C GLY A 236 -14.79 25.11 -12.81
N GLN A 237 -14.95 23.87 -13.30
CA GLN A 237 -14.75 22.65 -12.51
C GLN A 237 -13.32 22.12 -12.63
N PHE A 238 -12.51 22.39 -11.60
CA PHE A 238 -11.12 21.96 -11.58
C PHE A 238 -10.95 20.43 -11.68
N VAL A 239 -11.93 19.66 -11.18
CA VAL A 239 -11.93 18.20 -11.36
C VAL A 239 -11.89 17.79 -12.83
N TYR A 240 -12.58 18.50 -13.73
CA TYR A 240 -12.61 18.19 -15.15
C TYR A 240 -11.20 18.21 -15.73
N VAL A 241 -10.46 19.31 -15.54
CA VAL A 241 -9.10 19.45 -16.08
C VAL A 241 -8.10 18.50 -15.42
N ALA A 242 -8.31 18.15 -14.15
CA ALA A 242 -7.50 17.13 -13.47
C ALA A 242 -7.73 15.73 -14.05
N THR A 243 -8.99 15.33 -14.29
CA THR A 243 -9.35 14.06 -14.92
C THR A 243 -8.80 13.97 -16.33
N VAL A 244 -8.92 15.04 -17.12
CA VAL A 244 -8.35 15.12 -18.46
C VAL A 244 -6.83 14.92 -18.43
N PHE A 245 -6.14 15.64 -17.54
CA PHE A 245 -4.70 15.48 -17.37
C PHE A 245 -4.33 14.03 -17.02
N GLN A 246 -5.04 13.41 -16.08
CA GLN A 246 -4.77 12.04 -15.65
C GLN A 246 -5.03 11.04 -16.78
N TYR A 247 -6.09 11.22 -17.56
CA TYR A 247 -6.40 10.40 -18.73
C TYR A 247 -5.30 10.49 -19.80
N ILE A 248 -4.81 11.71 -20.09
CA ILE A 248 -3.75 11.96 -21.07
C ILE A 248 -2.38 11.46 -20.56
N SER A 249 -2.17 11.48 -19.25
CA SER A 249 -0.89 11.10 -18.63
C SER A 249 -0.64 9.60 -18.62
N GLU A 250 -1.64 8.78 -18.94
CA GLU A 250 -1.57 7.31 -18.97
C GLU A 250 -0.35 6.79 -19.75
N ARG A 251 0.39 5.85 -19.14
CA ARG A 251 1.71 5.43 -19.61
C ARG A 251 1.65 4.55 -20.87
N ARG A 252 0.52 3.89 -21.12
CA ARG A 252 0.36 2.91 -22.21
C ARG A 252 -0.11 3.53 -23.53
N ALA A 253 -0.42 4.82 -23.55
CA ALA A 253 -1.01 5.49 -24.72
C ALA A 253 -0.28 6.78 -25.08
N SER A 254 -0.37 7.18 -26.36
CA SER A 254 0.18 8.44 -26.84
C SER A 254 -0.57 9.62 -26.21
N PRO A 255 0.11 10.53 -25.48
CA PRO A 255 -0.53 11.70 -24.90
C PRO A 255 -1.16 12.61 -25.95
N ALA A 256 -0.52 12.75 -27.11
CA ALA A 256 -1.03 13.55 -28.22
C ALA A 256 -2.33 12.97 -28.79
N GLU A 257 -2.42 11.65 -28.92
CA GLU A 257 -3.64 10.99 -29.41
C GLU A 257 -4.77 11.07 -28.37
N ARG A 258 -4.47 10.86 -27.09
CA ARG A 258 -5.45 11.03 -26.01
C ARG A 258 -5.95 12.46 -25.90
N LEU A 259 -5.08 13.45 -26.06
CA LEU A 259 -5.48 14.86 -26.12
C LEU A 259 -6.43 15.10 -27.31
N ARG A 260 -6.10 14.58 -28.50
CA ARG A 260 -6.97 14.67 -29.68
C ARG A 260 -8.35 14.05 -29.41
N ILE A 261 -8.39 12.87 -28.79
CA ILE A 261 -9.62 12.17 -28.42
C ILE A 261 -10.44 13.00 -27.43
N VAL A 262 -9.84 13.46 -26.33
CA VAL A 262 -10.55 14.25 -25.30
C VAL A 262 -11.13 15.54 -25.89
N LEU A 263 -10.41 16.20 -26.79
CA LEU A 263 -10.91 17.39 -27.50
C LEU A 263 -12.11 17.08 -28.41
N THR A 264 -12.34 15.84 -28.84
CA THR A 264 -13.59 15.47 -29.52
C THR A 264 -14.77 15.31 -28.58
N TRP A 265 -14.51 15.13 -27.28
CA TRP A 265 -15.53 15.00 -26.24
C TRP A 265 -15.96 16.35 -25.66
N THR A 266 -15.24 17.44 -25.97
CA THR A 266 -15.60 18.77 -25.48
C THR A 266 -16.84 19.29 -26.22
N PRO A 267 -17.90 19.70 -25.51
CA PRO A 267 -19.14 20.15 -26.13
C PRO A 267 -18.94 21.45 -26.93
N HIS A 268 -19.61 21.58 -28.08
CA HIS A 268 -19.56 22.79 -28.91
C HIS A 268 -20.24 23.99 -28.24
N ILE A 269 -19.64 25.18 -28.44
CA ILE A 269 -20.00 26.47 -27.85
C ILE A 269 -21.52 26.72 -27.89
N GLY A 270 -22.13 26.91 -26.72
CA GLY A 270 -23.51 27.38 -26.57
C GLY A 270 -24.55 26.40 -26.00
N GLN A 271 -24.19 25.17 -25.62
CA GLN A 271 -25.13 24.13 -25.13
C GLN A 271 -24.93 23.65 -23.68
N VAL A 272 -24.31 24.42 -22.79
CA VAL A 272 -24.17 24.02 -21.37
C VAL A 272 -25.34 24.56 -20.54
N ALA A 273 -26.49 23.89 -20.61
CA ALA A 273 -27.67 24.22 -19.81
C ALA A 273 -27.67 23.61 -18.38
N ARG A 274 -26.71 22.71 -18.07
CA ARG A 274 -26.64 22.00 -16.78
C ARG A 274 -25.20 21.97 -16.22
N PRO A 275 -24.99 22.27 -14.93
CA PRO A 275 -23.67 22.53 -14.35
C PRO A 275 -22.71 21.32 -14.27
N PHE A 276 -23.10 20.09 -14.62
CA PHE A 276 -22.22 18.92 -14.61
C PHE A 276 -22.18 18.15 -15.94
N LYS A 277 -22.91 18.63 -16.96
CA LYS A 277 -23.11 17.88 -18.22
C LYS A 277 -21.80 17.53 -18.92
N ALA A 278 -20.87 18.49 -19.02
CA ALA A 278 -19.57 18.25 -19.66
C ALA A 278 -18.72 17.24 -18.87
N LEU A 279 -18.77 17.28 -17.53
CA LEU A 279 -18.08 16.32 -16.67
C LEU A 279 -18.69 14.92 -16.77
N ASP A 280 -20.02 14.84 -16.80
CA ASP A 280 -20.75 13.58 -17.01
C ASP A 280 -20.41 12.98 -18.39
N GLU A 281 -20.36 13.81 -19.43
CA GLU A 281 -19.94 13.41 -20.78
C GLU A 281 -18.49 12.93 -20.80
N LEU A 282 -17.57 13.62 -20.12
CA LEU A 282 -16.17 13.20 -19.99
C LEU A 282 -16.07 11.82 -19.32
N TYR A 283 -16.73 11.61 -18.18
CA TYR A 283 -16.72 10.32 -17.49
C TYR A 283 -17.34 9.21 -18.33
N THR A 284 -18.47 9.49 -18.98
CA THR A 284 -19.16 8.55 -19.86
C THR A 284 -18.25 8.14 -21.01
N ASN A 285 -17.57 9.10 -21.65
CA ASN A 285 -16.69 8.81 -22.78
C ASN A 285 -15.42 8.05 -22.36
N ILE A 286 -14.85 8.35 -21.18
CA ILE A 286 -13.73 7.56 -20.64
C ILE A 286 -14.17 6.11 -20.35
N LEU A 287 -15.35 5.92 -19.74
CA LEU A 287 -15.90 4.59 -19.47
C LEU A 287 -16.25 3.82 -20.75
N LEU A 288 -16.82 4.49 -21.75
CA LEU A 288 -17.09 3.89 -23.06
C LEU A 288 -15.80 3.51 -23.78
N ALA A 289 -14.76 4.36 -23.71
CA ALA A 289 -13.45 4.04 -24.27
C ALA A 289 -12.84 2.81 -23.58
N ALA A 290 -12.90 2.72 -22.25
CA ALA A 290 -12.44 1.56 -21.49
C ALA A 290 -13.24 0.30 -21.80
N LYS A 291 -14.58 0.41 -21.86
CA LYS A 291 -15.48 -0.69 -22.26
C LYS A 291 -15.12 -1.22 -23.65
N ASN A 292 -15.02 -0.33 -24.64
CA ASN A 292 -14.74 -0.70 -26.01
C ASN A 292 -13.34 -1.32 -26.14
N ALA A 293 -12.34 -0.80 -25.42
CA ALA A 293 -11.00 -1.37 -25.40
C ALA A 293 -10.98 -2.77 -24.76
N TYR A 294 -11.70 -2.96 -23.65
CA TYR A 294 -11.79 -4.24 -22.95
C TYR A 294 -12.54 -5.30 -23.77
N GLU A 295 -13.68 -4.94 -24.37
CA GLU A 295 -14.50 -5.86 -25.18
C GLU A 295 -13.89 -6.16 -26.56
N ALA A 296 -12.98 -5.32 -27.06
CA ALA A 296 -12.25 -5.56 -28.30
C ALA A 296 -11.18 -6.66 -28.19
N VAL A 297 -10.84 -7.11 -26.98
CA VAL A 297 -9.91 -8.22 -26.77
C VAL A 297 -10.67 -9.54 -26.95
N ASP A 298 -10.23 -10.37 -27.90
CA ASP A 298 -10.91 -11.62 -28.27
C ASP A 298 -11.12 -12.57 -27.06
N THR A 299 -10.23 -12.57 -26.07
CA THR A 299 -10.34 -13.39 -24.84
C THR A 299 -11.38 -12.88 -23.85
N HIS A 300 -11.91 -11.67 -24.03
CA HIS A 300 -12.94 -11.05 -23.19
C HIS A 300 -14.32 -11.03 -23.85
N HIS A 301 -14.45 -11.61 -25.05
CA HIS A 301 -15.67 -11.65 -25.83
C HIS A 301 -16.83 -12.31 -25.04
N GLY A 302 -17.97 -11.62 -24.95
CA GLY A 302 -19.17 -12.08 -24.22
C GLY A 302 -19.19 -11.77 -22.72
N ARG A 303 -18.15 -11.11 -22.18
CA ARG A 303 -18.14 -10.61 -20.79
C ARG A 303 -18.65 -9.18 -20.73
N ASP A 304 -19.55 -8.88 -19.79
CA ASP A 304 -20.10 -7.54 -19.60
C ASP A 304 -19.15 -6.69 -18.73
N PHE A 305 -18.41 -5.78 -19.37
CA PHE A 305 -17.48 -4.86 -18.71
C PHE A 305 -18.13 -4.08 -17.56
N LEU A 306 -19.35 -3.57 -17.75
CA LEU A 306 -20.02 -2.72 -16.76
C LEU A 306 -20.45 -3.54 -15.54
N LEU A 307 -20.91 -4.78 -15.75
CA LEU A 307 -21.25 -5.70 -14.67
C LEU A 307 -20.02 -6.08 -13.83
N LEU A 308 -18.91 -6.39 -14.50
CA LEU A 308 -17.63 -6.73 -13.85
C LEU A 308 -17.06 -5.55 -13.06
N PHE A 309 -17.04 -4.38 -13.69
CA PHE A 309 -16.60 -3.14 -13.05
C PHE A 309 -17.47 -2.79 -11.83
N ARG A 310 -18.80 -2.98 -11.94
CA ARG A 310 -19.72 -2.76 -10.82
C ARG A 310 -19.51 -3.75 -9.68
N ALA A 311 -19.19 -5.00 -9.97
CA ALA A 311 -18.88 -5.99 -8.94
C ALA A 311 -17.61 -5.61 -8.16
N HIS A 312 -16.56 -5.12 -8.85
CA HIS A 312 -15.35 -4.57 -8.22
C HIS A 312 -15.65 -3.33 -7.38
N GLU A 313 -16.50 -2.42 -7.85
CA GLU A 313 -16.93 -1.25 -7.07
C GLU A 313 -17.71 -1.64 -5.80
N ILE A 314 -18.70 -2.53 -5.93
CA ILE A 314 -19.51 -3.00 -4.80
C ILE A 314 -18.61 -3.64 -3.75
N ASN A 315 -17.62 -4.41 -4.18
CA ASN A 315 -16.65 -5.04 -3.30
C ASN A 315 -15.79 -4.03 -2.50
N VAL A 316 -15.40 -2.90 -3.13
CA VAL A 316 -14.70 -1.79 -2.44
C VAL A 316 -15.59 -1.17 -1.37
N THR A 317 -16.87 -0.97 -1.67
CA THR A 317 -17.84 -0.44 -0.69
C THR A 317 -18.26 -1.46 0.37
N GLY A 318 -18.13 -2.75 0.07
CA GLY A 318 -18.61 -3.89 0.84
C GLY A 318 -20.00 -4.34 0.40
N PHE A 319 -20.17 -5.65 0.19
CA PHE A 319 -21.48 -6.26 -0.05
C PHE A 319 -22.32 -6.17 1.23
N THR A 320 -23.34 -5.32 1.23
CA THR A 320 -24.28 -5.19 2.36
C THR A 320 -25.49 -6.09 2.14
N SER A 321 -25.59 -7.17 2.92
CA SER A 321 -26.87 -7.86 3.14
C SER A 321 -27.43 -7.44 4.49
N GLY A 322 -28.72 -7.13 4.57
CA GLY A 322 -29.38 -6.59 5.75
C GLY A 322 -28.83 -7.12 7.08
N SER A 323 -28.43 -6.18 7.96
CA SER A 323 -28.05 -6.37 9.37
C SER A 323 -26.73 -7.08 9.71
N SER A 324 -25.67 -7.05 8.88
CA SER A 324 -24.32 -7.45 9.33
C SER A 324 -23.17 -6.75 8.58
N LEU A 325 -21.97 -6.80 9.18
CA LEU A 325 -20.71 -6.19 8.73
C LEU A 325 -20.49 -6.29 7.21
N PRO A 326 -20.01 -5.23 6.54
CA PRO A 326 -19.78 -5.24 5.10
C PRO A 326 -18.79 -6.33 4.69
N LEU A 327 -19.21 -7.25 3.82
CA LEU A 327 -18.36 -8.28 3.23
C LEU A 327 -17.49 -7.67 2.14
N ARG A 328 -16.17 -7.71 2.32
CA ARG A 328 -15.17 -7.29 1.32
C ARG A 328 -14.27 -8.47 0.97
N PHE A 329 -14.04 -8.67 -0.31
CA PHE A 329 -13.12 -9.66 -0.85
C PHE A 329 -11.83 -8.94 -1.30
N PRO A 330 -10.65 -9.54 -1.12
CA PRO A 330 -9.45 -9.12 -1.84
C PRO A 330 -9.71 -9.07 -3.37
N ALA A 331 -9.04 -8.16 -4.10
CA ALA A 331 -9.34 -7.90 -5.51
C ALA A 331 -9.13 -9.14 -6.40
N ASP A 332 -8.08 -9.91 -6.11
CA ASP A 332 -7.80 -11.20 -6.73
C ASP A 332 -8.94 -12.20 -6.45
N VAL A 333 -9.39 -12.31 -5.19
CA VAL A 333 -10.52 -13.16 -4.78
C VAL A 333 -11.80 -12.79 -5.51
N LEU A 334 -12.06 -11.50 -5.70
CA LEU A 334 -13.22 -11.07 -6.45
C LEU A 334 -13.10 -11.36 -7.95
N SER A 335 -11.93 -11.11 -8.55
CA SER A 335 -11.66 -11.43 -9.95
C SER A 335 -11.95 -12.91 -10.24
N VAL A 336 -11.56 -13.79 -9.31
CA VAL A 336 -11.92 -15.21 -9.36
C VAL A 336 -13.44 -15.42 -9.36
N LEU A 337 -14.15 -14.82 -8.39
CA LEU A 337 -15.59 -15.02 -8.20
C LEU A 337 -16.39 -14.61 -9.44
N LEU A 338 -15.83 -13.68 -10.21
CA LEU A 338 -16.39 -13.16 -11.45
C LEU A 338 -15.92 -13.91 -12.70
N GLY A 339 -15.15 -15.00 -12.53
CA GLY A 339 -14.63 -15.81 -13.63
C GLY A 339 -13.57 -15.10 -14.47
N LEU A 340 -12.84 -14.15 -13.88
CA LEU A 340 -11.77 -13.39 -14.52
C LEU A 340 -10.41 -14.05 -14.33
N GLU A 341 -9.51 -13.83 -15.28
CA GLU A 341 -8.12 -14.31 -15.23
C GLU A 341 -7.34 -13.59 -14.13
N ALA A 342 -6.24 -14.18 -13.64
CA ALA A 342 -5.41 -13.55 -12.63
C ALA A 342 -4.80 -12.24 -13.18
N GLY A 343 -4.98 -11.11 -12.48
CA GLY A 343 -4.56 -9.79 -12.96
C GLY A 343 -5.55 -9.12 -13.91
N ALA A 344 -6.71 -9.74 -14.19
CA ALA A 344 -7.74 -9.15 -15.03
C ALA A 344 -8.32 -7.87 -14.44
N GLU A 345 -8.24 -7.65 -13.12
CA GLU A 345 -8.56 -6.37 -12.50
C GLU A 345 -7.72 -5.22 -13.06
N GLU A 346 -6.43 -5.44 -13.35
CA GLU A 346 -5.58 -4.43 -14.00
C GLU A 346 -6.02 -4.15 -15.42
N SER A 347 -6.41 -5.19 -16.17
CA SER A 347 -6.96 -5.03 -17.53
C SER A 347 -8.30 -4.29 -17.51
N LEU A 348 -9.16 -4.59 -16.53
CA LEU A 348 -10.48 -4.01 -16.37
C LEU A 348 -10.42 -2.50 -16.06
N VAL A 349 -9.38 -2.04 -15.37
CA VAL A 349 -9.26 -0.63 -14.96
C VAL A 349 -8.08 0.11 -15.58
N SER A 350 -7.32 -0.52 -16.48
CA SER A 350 -6.14 0.11 -17.10
C SER A 350 -6.48 1.38 -17.87
N ASP A 351 -7.64 1.42 -18.51
CA ASP A 351 -8.12 2.63 -19.19
C ASP A 351 -8.96 3.55 -18.28
N LEU A 352 -9.19 3.13 -17.04
CA LEU A 352 -9.89 3.88 -16.01
C LEU A 352 -8.95 4.49 -14.98
N HIS A 353 -7.63 4.46 -15.15
CA HIS A 353 -6.68 5.05 -14.19
C HIS A 353 -6.89 6.55 -13.93
N SER A 354 -7.62 7.25 -14.80
CA SER A 354 -8.08 8.64 -14.58
C SER A 354 -9.30 8.79 -13.69
N LEU A 355 -10.02 7.70 -13.42
CA LEU A 355 -11.27 7.63 -12.65
C LEU A 355 -11.20 6.67 -11.47
N VAL A 356 -10.26 5.73 -11.48
CA VAL A 356 -10.12 4.59 -10.57
C VAL A 356 -8.63 4.32 -10.32
N ALA A 357 -8.24 3.88 -9.14
CA ALA A 357 -6.90 3.36 -8.90
C ALA A 357 -6.98 2.01 -8.18
N LEU A 358 -6.08 1.08 -8.53
CA LEU A 358 -5.97 -0.23 -7.91
C LEU A 358 -4.87 -0.21 -6.87
N GLU A 359 -5.19 -0.59 -5.64
CA GLU A 359 -4.20 -0.87 -4.60
C GLU A 359 -3.87 -2.37 -4.60
N LYS A 360 -2.58 -2.72 -4.69
CA LYS A 360 -2.11 -4.10 -4.57
C LYS A 360 -1.84 -4.43 -3.09
N GLU A 361 -2.24 -5.62 -2.65
CA GLU A 361 -2.11 -6.15 -1.28
C GLU A 361 -0.72 -6.07 -0.62
N LYS A 362 0.36 -5.69 -1.31
CA LYS A 362 1.68 -5.50 -0.71
C LYS A 362 1.89 -4.11 -0.10
N ASP A 363 1.03 -3.16 -0.43
CA ASP A 363 0.91 -1.87 0.23
C ASP A 363 -0.39 -1.88 1.03
N VAL A 364 -0.39 -2.51 2.20
CA VAL A 364 -1.45 -2.28 3.21
C VAL A 364 -0.92 -1.21 4.18
N PRO A 365 -1.16 0.09 3.94
CA PRO A 365 -1.36 1.00 5.04
C PRO A 365 -2.60 0.54 5.81
N HIS A 366 -2.60 0.71 7.13
CA HIS A 366 -3.76 0.36 7.96
C HIS A 366 -4.99 1.26 7.72
N THR A 367 -5.01 2.10 6.68
CA THR A 367 -6.10 3.00 6.30
C THR A 367 -6.20 3.15 4.78
N TRP A 368 -7.44 3.26 4.27
CA TRP A 368 -7.84 3.36 2.86
C TRP A 368 -7.50 4.73 2.22
N GLU A 369 -6.37 5.31 2.58
CA GLU A 369 -6.05 6.73 2.40
C GLU A 369 -5.14 7.06 1.20
N GLU A 370 -4.74 6.11 0.35
CA GLU A 370 -3.73 6.37 -0.70
C GLU A 370 -4.30 6.55 -2.13
N LEU A 371 -5.63 6.56 -2.33
CA LEU A 371 -6.26 6.78 -3.64
C LEU A 371 -6.47 8.28 -3.98
N PRO A 372 -5.91 8.82 -5.08
CA PRO A 372 -6.01 10.24 -5.44
C PRO A 372 -7.25 10.53 -6.31
N LEU A 373 -8.47 10.19 -5.86
CA LEU A 373 -9.70 10.43 -6.63
C LEU A 373 -10.62 11.47 -5.98
N PRO A 374 -10.99 12.56 -6.69
CA PRO A 374 -11.98 13.53 -6.21
C PRO A 374 -13.35 12.89 -5.90
N GLU A 375 -13.98 13.24 -4.78
CA GLU A 375 -15.30 12.71 -4.34
C GLU A 375 -16.45 12.92 -5.35
N SER A 376 -16.34 13.87 -6.27
CA SER A 376 -17.26 14.00 -7.40
C SER A 376 -17.25 12.78 -8.33
N HIS A 377 -16.10 12.11 -8.50
CA HIS A 377 -15.98 10.84 -9.23
C HIS A 377 -16.70 9.71 -8.48
N LYS A 378 -16.44 9.60 -7.17
CA LYS A 378 -17.05 8.55 -6.32
C LYS A 378 -18.57 8.68 -6.26
N ARG A 379 -19.11 9.91 -6.19
CA ARG A 379 -20.57 10.15 -6.24
C ARG A 379 -21.19 9.99 -7.61
N TRP A 380 -20.50 10.33 -8.69
CA TRP A 380 -21.03 10.08 -10.04
C TRP A 380 -21.16 8.58 -10.30
N LEU A 381 -20.17 7.77 -9.92
CA LEU A 381 -20.23 6.30 -9.98
C LEU A 381 -21.41 5.75 -9.17
N MET A 382 -21.62 6.25 -7.95
CA MET A 382 -22.75 5.88 -7.08
C MET A 382 -24.12 6.39 -7.59
N GLY A 383 -24.16 7.49 -8.34
CA GLY A 383 -25.37 8.10 -8.92
C GLY A 383 -25.78 7.44 -10.25
N ALA A 384 -24.82 7.13 -11.12
CA ALA A 384 -25.02 6.37 -12.35
C ALA A 384 -25.60 4.97 -12.05
N ALA A 385 -25.23 4.37 -10.90
CA ALA A 385 -25.78 3.12 -10.39
C ALA A 385 -27.30 3.14 -10.12
N ARG A 386 -27.92 4.32 -9.89
CA ARG A 386 -29.35 4.45 -9.64
C ARG A 386 -30.18 4.72 -10.90
N THR A 387 -29.57 5.31 -11.93
CA THR A 387 -30.22 5.61 -13.22
C THR A 387 -29.92 4.58 -14.30
N LEU A 388 -28.99 3.64 -14.06
CA LEU A 388 -28.69 2.52 -14.95
C LEU A 388 -29.90 1.65 -15.33
N PRO A 389 -30.97 1.46 -14.53
CA PRO A 389 -32.18 0.75 -15.00
C PRO A 389 -32.89 1.46 -16.17
N PHE A 390 -32.86 2.80 -16.21
CA PHE A 390 -33.46 3.61 -17.28
C PHE A 390 -32.69 3.45 -18.60
N PHE A 391 -31.37 3.35 -18.53
CA PHE A 391 -30.52 3.09 -19.70
C PHE A 391 -30.47 1.60 -20.09
N PHE A 392 -30.71 0.68 -19.14
CA PHE A 392 -30.85 -0.76 -19.37
C PHE A 392 -32.06 -1.09 -20.26
N ALA A 393 -33.21 -0.42 -20.04
CA ALA A 393 -34.40 -0.61 -20.86
C ALA A 393 -34.19 -0.18 -22.32
N GLN A 394 -33.44 0.91 -22.53
CA GLN A 394 -33.14 1.46 -23.85
C GLN A 394 -32.07 0.65 -24.62
N ALA A 395 -31.12 0.03 -23.90
CA ALA A 395 -30.08 -0.82 -24.49
C ALA A 395 -30.55 -2.26 -24.77
N LEU A 396 -31.63 -2.72 -24.12
CA LEU A 396 -32.21 -4.07 -24.29
C LEU A 396 -33.35 -4.14 -25.31
N GLY A 397 -33.76 -3.03 -25.92
CA GLY A 397 -34.80 -3.02 -26.97
C GLY A 397 -36.21 -3.39 -26.47
N ILE A 398 -36.58 -2.97 -25.25
CA ILE A 398 -37.94 -3.15 -24.72
C ILE A 398 -38.80 -2.00 -25.26
N ASP A 399 -39.84 -2.34 -26.04
CA ASP A 399 -40.74 -1.37 -26.70
C ASP A 399 -41.47 -0.43 -25.70
N ASP A 400 -41.61 0.84 -26.11
CA ASP A 400 -42.09 2.01 -25.36
C ASP A 400 -43.55 1.97 -24.85
N GLU A 401 -44.28 0.83 -24.87
CA GLU A 401 -45.74 0.81 -24.63
C GLU A 401 -46.20 0.43 -23.20
N VAL A 402 -45.32 0.17 -22.21
CA VAL A 402 -45.77 -0.26 -20.85
C VAL A 402 -45.38 0.72 -19.73
N ILE A 403 -44.79 1.87 -20.04
CA ILE A 403 -44.34 2.81 -19.00
C ILE A 403 -44.82 4.23 -19.34
N ASP A 404 -46.03 4.58 -18.89
CA ASP A 404 -46.49 5.97 -18.87
C ASP A 404 -46.09 6.62 -17.54
N PHE A 405 -44.96 7.34 -17.54
CA PHE A 405 -44.60 8.24 -16.43
C PHE A 405 -44.92 9.68 -16.83
N THR A 406 -46.16 10.11 -16.59
CA THR A 406 -46.47 11.54 -16.57
C THR A 406 -45.96 12.15 -15.27
N GLN A 407 -44.99 13.06 -15.41
CA GLN A 407 -44.41 13.83 -14.32
C GLN A 407 -45.46 14.78 -13.73
N LYS A 408 -46.10 14.39 -12.62
CA LYS A 408 -46.90 15.29 -11.79
C LYS A 408 -46.69 15.03 -10.31
N ASP A 409 -45.99 15.99 -9.72
CA ASP A 409 -45.97 16.36 -8.32
C ASP A 409 -45.42 15.38 -7.27
N CYS A 410 -44.66 15.99 -6.37
CA CYS A 410 -44.02 15.42 -5.20
C CYS A 410 -45.00 14.62 -4.32
N HIS A 411 -44.47 13.52 -3.78
CA HIS A 411 -44.96 12.72 -2.65
C HIS A 411 -45.72 11.44 -2.99
N THR A 412 -45.07 10.31 -2.64
CA THR A 412 -45.58 8.93 -2.51
C THR A 412 -45.68 8.12 -3.80
N LEU A 413 -44.94 7.00 -3.85
CA LEU A 413 -45.05 5.94 -4.86
C LEU A 413 -45.74 4.75 -4.16
N GLU A 414 -47.06 4.62 -4.33
CA GLU A 414 -47.79 3.39 -3.97
C GLU A 414 -47.70 2.41 -5.13
N ILE A 415 -47.16 1.22 -4.88
CA ILE A 415 -47.22 0.08 -5.80
C ILE A 415 -48.29 -0.86 -5.26
N GLU A 416 -49.48 -0.85 -5.87
CA GLU A 416 -50.56 -1.79 -5.56
C GLU A 416 -50.35 -3.11 -6.34
N ILE A 417 -50.11 -4.21 -5.63
CA ILE A 417 -50.18 -5.57 -6.17
C ILE A 417 -51.31 -6.31 -5.46
N HIS A 418 -52.42 -6.57 -6.16
CA HIS A 418 -53.51 -7.40 -5.67
C HIS A 418 -53.37 -8.86 -6.14
N ARG A 419 -53.16 -9.80 -5.21
CA ARG A 419 -54.10 -10.91 -4.91
C ARG A 419 -53.62 -11.89 -3.81
N ASP A 420 -54.46 -11.95 -2.78
CA ASP A 420 -54.88 -13.09 -1.92
C ASP A 420 -53.96 -13.83 -0.92
N GLN A 421 -54.09 -13.37 0.33
CA GLN A 421 -54.52 -14.05 1.57
C GLN A 421 -53.96 -15.43 1.99
N ARG A 422 -53.23 -15.45 3.12
CA ARG A 422 -53.75 -15.87 4.45
C ARG A 422 -52.86 -15.40 5.61
N LYS A 423 -53.49 -14.63 6.51
CA LYS A 423 -53.02 -14.13 7.82
C LYS A 423 -52.94 -15.25 8.87
N ILE A 424 -51.99 -15.14 9.83
CA ILE A 424 -52.26 -15.16 11.29
C ILE A 424 -51.25 -14.19 11.96
N GLY A 425 -51.74 -13.20 12.72
CA GLY A 425 -50.97 -12.24 13.53
C GLY A 425 -50.62 -12.81 14.91
N TRP A 426 -50.08 -12.13 15.92
CA TRP A 426 -49.63 -10.78 16.30
C TRP A 426 -48.96 -11.00 17.69
N VAL A 427 -48.01 -10.18 18.16
CA VAL A 427 -48.01 -9.52 19.51
C VAL A 427 -46.70 -8.74 19.69
N ILE A 428 -46.86 -7.46 19.96
CA ILE A 428 -45.84 -6.52 20.44
C ILE A 428 -45.67 -6.73 21.95
N SER A 429 -44.44 -6.87 22.42
CA SER A 429 -44.06 -6.46 23.79
C SER A 429 -42.56 -6.16 23.86
N GLY A 430 -42.21 -4.89 24.01
CA GLY A 430 -41.00 -4.50 24.74
C GLY A 430 -41.40 -3.91 26.10
N PRO A 431 -40.48 -3.40 26.92
CA PRO A 431 -39.19 -3.93 27.34
C PRO A 431 -39.27 -4.37 28.83
N THR A 432 -38.55 -5.41 29.26
CA THR A 432 -38.31 -5.66 30.69
C THR A 432 -36.90 -5.27 31.06
N SER A 433 -36.80 -4.18 31.83
CA SER A 433 -35.57 -3.69 32.46
C SER A 433 -34.96 -4.78 33.35
N PHE A 434 -33.64 -4.98 33.26
CA PHE A 434 -32.92 -6.02 34.00
C PHE A 434 -32.78 -5.79 35.52
N PHE A 435 -33.34 -4.71 36.09
CA PHE A 435 -33.19 -4.40 37.53
C PHE A 435 -34.44 -3.84 38.21
N GLN A 436 -35.64 -4.34 37.89
CA GLN A 436 -36.79 -4.02 38.72
C GLN A 436 -36.83 -4.95 39.95
N GLY A 437 -36.50 -4.38 41.12
CA GLY A 437 -36.61 -5.07 42.43
C GLY A 437 -35.29 -5.46 43.11
N ALA A 438 -34.14 -5.15 42.52
CA ALA A 438 -32.86 -5.41 43.18
C ALA A 438 -32.56 -4.32 44.22
N SER A 439 -32.45 -4.70 45.50
CA SER A 439 -31.83 -3.88 46.55
C SER A 439 -30.60 -4.63 47.07
N ALA A 440 -29.54 -3.87 47.41
CA ALA A 440 -28.24 -4.36 47.87
C ALA A 440 -27.33 -5.06 46.83
N VAL A 441 -27.29 -4.59 45.58
CA VAL A 441 -26.22 -4.98 44.64
C VAL A 441 -25.06 -3.99 44.75
N GLN A 442 -23.93 -4.45 45.29
CA GLN A 442 -22.65 -3.74 45.23
C GLN A 442 -21.86 -4.26 44.03
N MET A 443 -21.78 -3.48 42.96
CA MET A 443 -20.84 -3.72 41.86
C MET A 443 -19.53 -3.00 42.18
N ARG A 444 -18.44 -3.77 42.31
CA ARG A 444 -17.06 -3.24 42.31
C ARG A 444 -16.39 -3.63 41.00
N ASP A 445 -15.74 -2.65 40.39
CA ASP A 445 -14.85 -2.72 39.23
C ASP A 445 -15.46 -3.20 37.90
N ILE A 446 -16.13 -2.27 37.21
CA ILE A 446 -16.36 -2.32 35.76
C ILE A 446 -15.57 -1.19 35.11
N GLN A 447 -14.69 -1.52 34.15
CA GLN A 447 -14.28 -0.61 33.08
C GLN A 447 -14.18 -1.37 31.75
N TYR A 448 -14.90 -0.89 30.74
CA TYR A 448 -14.83 -1.27 29.34
C TYR A 448 -14.75 0.01 28.51
N PHE A 449 -13.69 0.18 27.72
CA PHE A 449 -13.70 1.02 26.50
C PHE A 449 -12.67 0.47 25.51
N GLU A 450 -13.11 0.30 24.26
CA GLU A 450 -12.33 -0.16 23.10
C GLU A 450 -12.03 1.08 22.23
N THR A 451 -10.76 1.42 22.06
CA THR A 451 -10.30 2.44 21.09
C THR A 451 -8.99 1.98 20.46
N SER A 452 -8.95 1.88 19.13
CA SER A 452 -7.84 1.27 18.38
C SER A 452 -6.60 2.14 18.24
N HIS A 453 -6.59 3.40 18.70
CA HIS A 453 -5.41 4.27 18.63
C HIS A 453 -5.21 5.18 19.86
N LEU A 454 -5.68 4.75 21.02
CA LEU A 454 -5.40 5.43 22.28
C LEU A 454 -4.65 4.47 23.20
N THR A 455 -3.34 4.69 23.36
CA THR A 455 -2.56 4.00 24.39
C THR A 455 -2.94 4.59 25.75
N VAL A 456 -4.02 4.08 26.35
CA VAL A 456 -4.36 4.36 27.74
C VAL A 456 -3.60 3.37 28.61
N ASN A 457 -2.54 3.86 29.27
CA ASN A 457 -1.82 3.10 30.30
C ASN A 457 -2.74 2.90 31.51
N THR A 458 -3.32 1.71 31.66
CA THR A 458 -3.93 1.28 32.93
C THR A 458 -2.83 0.71 33.82
N GLY A 459 -2.56 1.42 34.92
CA GLY A 459 -1.44 1.16 35.82
C GLY A 459 -1.56 -0.17 36.58
N GLY A 460 -0.45 -0.90 36.64
CA GLY A 460 -0.14 -1.90 37.65
C GLY A 460 1.13 -1.48 38.38
N SER A 461 0.94 -1.06 39.64
CA SER A 461 1.91 -0.72 40.70
C SER A 461 3.42 -1.01 40.48
N GLY A 462 4.24 0.04 40.55
CA GLY A 462 5.68 -0.05 40.89
C GLY A 462 6.60 0.88 40.09
N GLU A 463 6.80 2.10 40.60
CA GLU A 463 7.97 3.00 40.43
C GLU A 463 8.60 3.24 39.03
N GLY A 464 8.45 4.47 38.53
CA GLY A 464 9.25 5.08 37.45
C GLY A 464 8.46 5.39 36.18
N GLU A 465 8.18 6.66 35.90
CA GLU A 465 7.69 7.14 34.60
C GLU A 465 8.64 6.66 33.47
N ARG A 466 8.27 5.59 32.74
CA ARG A 466 8.93 5.28 31.47
C ARG A 466 8.38 6.23 30.40
N SER A 467 9.00 7.40 30.32
CA SER A 467 9.05 8.19 29.09
C SER A 467 9.43 7.26 27.92
N VAL A 468 8.67 7.31 26.83
CA VAL A 468 9.01 6.58 25.59
C VAL A 468 10.38 7.09 25.13
N ASP A 469 11.40 6.23 25.11
CA ASP A 469 12.72 6.63 24.61
C ASP A 469 12.62 6.83 23.09
N GLY A 470 12.67 8.08 22.62
CA GLY A 470 12.56 8.38 21.20
C GLY A 470 13.66 7.75 20.36
N TRP A 471 14.82 7.44 20.95
CA TRP A 471 15.88 6.72 20.25
C TRP A 471 15.53 5.25 20.04
N GLU A 472 14.88 4.60 21.01
CA GLU A 472 14.37 3.23 20.88
C GLU A 472 13.21 3.18 19.88
N LEU A 473 12.32 4.18 19.89
CA LEU A 473 11.23 4.30 18.93
C LEU A 473 11.74 4.52 17.51
N LEU A 474 12.76 5.35 17.32
CA LEU A 474 13.44 5.52 16.03
C LEU A 474 14.00 4.19 15.52
N LEU A 475 14.72 3.45 16.38
CA LEU A 475 15.31 2.16 16.03
C LEU A 475 14.27 1.15 15.52
N LYS A 476 13.07 1.13 16.12
CA LYS A 476 11.95 0.25 15.70
C LYS A 476 11.44 0.52 14.28
N HIS A 477 11.65 1.74 13.76
CA HIS A 477 11.25 2.13 12.41
C HIS A 477 12.42 2.12 11.41
N THR A 478 13.60 1.67 11.82
CA THR A 478 14.75 1.49 10.92
C THR A 478 14.75 0.12 10.24
N ALA A 479 15.53 -0.01 9.16
CA ALA A 479 15.87 -1.28 8.52
C ALA A 479 17.36 -1.59 8.74
N PRO A 480 17.76 -2.23 9.86
CA PRO A 480 19.18 -2.52 10.16
C PRO A 480 19.85 -3.42 9.10
N ASN A 481 19.08 -4.25 8.43
CA ASN A 481 19.50 -5.10 7.31
C ASN A 481 19.79 -4.33 6.00
N ALA A 482 19.41 -3.05 5.91
CA ALA A 482 19.72 -2.18 4.78
C ALA A 482 21.10 -1.49 4.91
N LEU A 483 21.80 -1.65 6.04
CA LEU A 483 23.12 -1.08 6.26
C LEU A 483 24.19 -1.77 5.40
N TYR A 484 25.19 -1.00 4.94
CA TYR A 484 26.28 -1.55 4.13
C TYR A 484 27.09 -2.65 4.84
N ASN A 485 27.12 -2.65 6.17
CA ASN A 485 27.85 -3.59 7.03
C ASN A 485 26.94 -4.54 7.82
N SER A 486 25.68 -4.70 7.39
CA SER A 486 24.76 -5.69 7.97
C SER A 486 25.30 -7.11 7.83
N SER A 487 25.18 -7.92 8.89
CA SER A 487 25.55 -9.34 8.89
C SER A 487 24.69 -10.18 7.93
N VAL A 488 23.45 -9.76 7.66
CA VAL A 488 22.57 -10.39 6.65
C VAL A 488 23.12 -10.20 5.24
N ARG A 489 24.10 -9.31 5.05
CA ARG A 489 24.81 -9.12 3.79
C ARG A 489 26.20 -9.76 3.85
N TYR A 490 26.29 -10.94 4.46
CA TYR A 490 27.49 -11.79 4.42
C TYR A 490 27.88 -12.01 2.96
N ASP A 491 29.14 -11.72 2.62
CA ASP A 491 29.67 -11.69 1.24
C ASP A 491 28.96 -10.68 0.30
N ALA A 492 28.65 -9.47 0.81
CA ALA A 492 28.13 -8.38 -0.01
C ALA A 492 28.97 -8.17 -1.28
N PRO A 493 28.35 -7.98 -2.45
CA PRO A 493 29.08 -7.84 -3.71
C PRO A 493 30.05 -6.67 -3.62
N LYS A 494 31.30 -6.86 -4.03
CA LYS A 494 32.34 -5.83 -4.09
C LYS A 494 33.07 -5.94 -5.42
N CYS A 495 33.64 -4.84 -5.88
CA CYS A 495 34.57 -4.86 -6.99
C CYS A 495 35.89 -5.50 -6.53
N ASP A 496 36.51 -6.31 -7.39
CA ASP A 496 37.89 -6.74 -7.18
C ASP A 496 38.82 -5.51 -7.26
N GLU A 497 39.96 -5.53 -6.56
CA GLU A 497 40.82 -4.34 -6.34
C GLU A 497 41.28 -3.62 -7.62
N ASP A 498 41.41 -4.33 -8.75
CA ASP A 498 41.85 -3.82 -10.05
C ASP A 498 40.73 -3.79 -11.12
N THR A 499 39.47 -3.93 -10.69
CA THR A 499 38.30 -3.82 -11.57
C THR A 499 37.55 -2.53 -11.28
N ARG A 500 36.94 -1.93 -12.30
CA ARG A 500 36.16 -0.68 -12.19
C ARG A 500 36.92 0.45 -11.48
N VAL A 501 38.25 0.47 -11.59
CA VAL A 501 39.13 1.41 -10.88
C VAL A 501 38.84 2.86 -11.30
N GLU A 502 38.62 3.09 -12.59
CA GLU A 502 38.35 4.41 -13.16
C GLU A 502 37.07 5.02 -12.59
N VAL A 503 35.93 4.33 -12.75
CA VAL A 503 34.64 4.80 -12.21
C VAL A 503 34.65 4.91 -10.68
N THR A 504 35.34 4.01 -9.98
CA THR A 504 35.48 4.11 -8.52
C THR A 504 36.25 5.37 -8.12
N SER A 505 37.30 5.71 -8.86
CA SER A 505 38.11 6.90 -8.60
C SER A 505 37.34 8.18 -8.92
N GLU A 506 36.56 8.19 -10.00
CA GLU A 506 35.67 9.30 -10.36
C GLU A 506 34.61 9.55 -9.29
N ILE A 507 33.90 8.50 -8.84
CA ILE A 507 32.89 8.63 -7.79
C ILE A 507 33.54 9.11 -6.48
N MET A 508 34.69 8.55 -6.09
CA MET A 508 35.38 9.02 -4.87
C MET A 508 35.86 10.46 -5.00
N GLY A 509 36.38 10.87 -6.16
CA GLY A 509 36.75 12.25 -6.44
C GLY A 509 35.57 13.21 -6.26
N TRP A 510 34.41 12.83 -6.80
CA TRP A 510 33.16 13.59 -6.63
C TRP A 510 32.66 13.62 -5.17
N ILE A 511 32.77 12.52 -4.42
CA ILE A 511 32.40 12.50 -2.99
C ILE A 511 33.33 13.40 -2.18
N VAL A 512 34.64 13.37 -2.43
CA VAL A 512 35.63 14.12 -1.65
C VAL A 512 35.57 15.62 -1.94
N ASP A 513 35.35 16.01 -3.19
CA ASP A 513 35.07 17.39 -3.53
C ASP A 513 33.74 17.80 -2.88
N ARG A 514 33.73 18.65 -1.86
CA ARG A 514 32.50 19.13 -1.19
C ARG A 514 31.93 20.40 -1.79
N ASP A 515 32.74 21.14 -2.54
CA ASP A 515 32.38 22.45 -3.09
C ASP A 515 31.96 22.36 -4.58
N GLY A 516 32.16 21.19 -5.20
CA GLY A 516 31.67 20.87 -6.54
C GLY A 516 30.16 21.12 -6.73
N PRO A 517 29.75 21.53 -7.95
CA PRO A 517 28.45 22.15 -8.20
C PRO A 517 27.24 21.20 -8.08
N GLN A 518 27.46 19.89 -8.20
CA GLN A 518 26.40 18.88 -8.25
C GLN A 518 26.39 18.03 -6.98
N PRO A 519 25.51 18.31 -5.99
CA PRO A 519 25.45 17.59 -4.71
C PRO A 519 24.85 16.17 -4.82
N LEU A 520 24.22 15.84 -5.94
CA LEU A 520 23.67 14.52 -6.23
C LEU A 520 24.49 13.83 -7.34
N LEU A 521 24.85 12.56 -7.15
CA LEU A 521 25.34 11.68 -8.21
C LEU A 521 24.32 10.58 -8.41
N CYS A 522 23.85 10.41 -9.64
CA CYS A 522 23.00 9.29 -10.02
C CYS A 522 23.79 8.34 -10.92
N MET A 523 23.94 7.09 -10.49
CA MET A 523 24.55 6.02 -11.28
C MET A 523 23.47 5.08 -11.81
N THR A 524 23.23 5.13 -13.11
CA THR A 524 22.26 4.26 -13.79
C THR A 524 22.93 3.19 -14.63
N GLY A 525 22.29 2.02 -14.74
CA GLY A 525 22.77 0.95 -15.59
C GLY A 525 21.84 -0.25 -15.57
N ALA A 526 22.00 -1.14 -16.54
CA ALA A 526 21.19 -2.36 -16.64
C ALA A 526 21.31 -3.26 -15.40
N ALA A 527 20.36 -4.18 -15.22
CA ALA A 527 20.45 -5.21 -14.19
C ALA A 527 21.78 -5.98 -14.35
N GLY A 528 22.49 -6.22 -13.24
CA GLY A 528 23.71 -7.02 -13.27
C GLY A 528 24.95 -6.34 -13.86
N SER A 529 24.91 -5.02 -14.09
CA SER A 529 26.06 -4.22 -14.55
C SER A 529 27.13 -3.96 -13.47
N GLY A 530 26.86 -4.29 -12.21
CA GLY A 530 27.79 -4.12 -11.09
C GLY A 530 27.56 -2.88 -10.21
N LYS A 531 26.42 -2.19 -10.34
CA LYS A 531 26.07 -0.99 -9.54
C LYS A 531 26.20 -1.21 -8.03
N SER A 532 25.55 -2.25 -7.49
CA SER A 532 25.60 -2.55 -6.06
C SER A 532 27.00 -2.95 -5.58
N ALA A 533 27.80 -3.61 -6.44
CA ALA A 533 29.19 -3.93 -6.13
C ALA A 533 30.06 -2.67 -6.03
N LEU A 534 29.85 -1.73 -6.95
CA LEU A 534 30.47 -0.41 -6.92
C LEU A 534 30.05 0.36 -5.67
N GLN A 535 28.76 0.44 -5.40
CA GLN A 535 28.24 1.17 -4.25
C GLN A 535 28.72 0.59 -2.92
N GLN A 536 28.79 -0.73 -2.79
CA GLN A 536 29.38 -1.38 -1.62
C GLN A 536 30.88 -1.03 -1.47
N THR A 537 31.63 -1.02 -2.57
CA THR A 537 33.05 -0.64 -2.59
C THR A 537 33.24 0.82 -2.16
N ILE A 538 32.40 1.72 -2.68
CA ILE A 538 32.37 3.14 -2.32
C ILE A 538 31.99 3.33 -0.84
N ALA A 539 30.99 2.58 -0.33
CA ALA A 539 30.60 2.64 1.08
C ALA A 539 31.77 2.26 2.00
N VAL A 540 32.48 1.17 1.70
CA VAL A 540 33.67 0.75 2.45
C VAL A 540 34.79 1.80 2.38
N LYS A 541 35.05 2.37 1.20
CA LYS A 541 36.05 3.45 1.06
C LYS A 541 35.64 4.68 1.89
N CYS A 542 34.38 5.11 1.81
CA CYS A 542 33.87 6.24 2.57
C CYS A 542 33.95 6.00 4.09
N GLU A 543 33.68 4.79 4.56
CA GLU A 543 33.87 4.41 5.97
C GLU A 543 35.34 4.54 6.39
N ASN A 544 36.26 3.98 5.59
CA ASN A 544 37.69 4.02 5.89
C ASN A 544 38.27 5.44 5.92
N HIS A 545 37.63 6.38 5.21
CA HIS A 545 37.96 7.80 5.23
C HIS A 545 37.16 8.60 6.27
N ASP A 546 36.29 7.97 7.07
CA ASP A 546 35.37 8.59 8.04
C ASP A 546 34.45 9.68 7.43
N ILE A 547 34.10 9.53 6.15
CA ILE A 547 33.20 10.46 5.43
C ILE A 547 31.81 9.87 5.17
N LEU A 548 31.58 8.59 5.49
CA LEU A 548 30.27 7.94 5.32
C LEU A 548 29.27 8.43 6.37
N ALA A 549 28.28 9.21 5.95
CA ALA A 549 27.22 9.70 6.83
C ALA A 549 26.12 8.65 7.04
N ALA A 550 25.65 8.06 5.94
CA ALA A 550 24.62 7.03 5.96
C ALA A 550 24.66 6.17 4.69
N SER A 551 24.13 4.96 4.80
CA SER A 551 23.87 4.08 3.67
C SER A 551 22.49 3.43 3.79
N PHE A 552 21.80 3.23 2.68
CA PHE A 552 20.58 2.46 2.61
C PHE A 552 20.59 1.61 1.34
N ILE A 553 20.30 0.31 1.48
CA ILE A 553 20.40 -0.65 0.39
C ILE A 553 19.08 -1.38 0.30
N PHE A 554 18.31 -1.05 -0.74
CA PHE A 554 17.05 -1.70 -1.05
C PHE A 554 17.26 -3.16 -1.44
N SER A 555 16.19 -3.95 -1.34
CA SER A 555 16.20 -5.36 -1.76
C SER A 555 14.79 -5.79 -2.11
N ALA A 556 14.51 -6.07 -3.37
CA ALA A 556 13.17 -6.41 -3.85
C ALA A 556 12.54 -7.62 -3.12
N THR A 557 13.39 -8.55 -2.68
CA THR A 557 13.00 -9.77 -1.97
C THR A 557 12.79 -9.58 -0.47
N ASP A 558 13.09 -8.40 0.10
CA ASP A 558 13.08 -8.18 1.55
C ASP A 558 12.02 -7.11 1.91
N PRO A 559 10.86 -7.52 2.44
CA PRO A 559 9.74 -6.62 2.74
C PRO A 559 10.07 -5.48 3.71
N SER A 560 11.13 -5.63 4.52
CA SER A 560 11.52 -4.59 5.47
C SER A 560 12.31 -3.43 4.83
N ARG A 561 12.77 -3.60 3.59
CA ARG A 561 13.62 -2.64 2.86
C ARG A 561 13.34 -2.60 1.35
N ASN A 562 12.15 -2.98 0.93
CA ASN A 562 11.63 -2.77 -0.42
C ASN A 562 10.58 -1.63 -0.47
N THR A 563 10.48 -0.83 0.60
CA THR A 563 9.60 0.34 0.70
C THR A 563 10.38 1.56 1.18
N ILE A 564 9.83 2.76 0.93
CA ILE A 564 10.44 4.03 1.34
C ILE A 564 10.33 4.32 2.85
N ASN A 565 9.43 3.65 3.57
CA ASN A 565 9.05 3.98 4.94
C ASN A 565 10.23 3.92 5.92
N ALA A 566 11.16 2.98 5.71
CA ALA A 566 12.33 2.81 6.58
C ALA A 566 13.53 3.69 6.17
N VAL A 567 13.51 4.36 5.01
CA VAL A 567 14.68 5.06 4.46
C VAL A 567 15.09 6.22 5.36
N ILE A 568 14.16 7.15 5.65
CA ILE A 568 14.47 8.34 6.44
C ILE A 568 14.80 8.01 7.90
N PRO A 569 14.04 7.15 8.60
CA PRO A 569 14.40 6.72 9.95
C PRO A 569 15.81 6.09 10.02
N THR A 570 16.16 5.26 9.03
CA THR A 570 17.46 4.58 8.98
C THR A 570 18.62 5.54 8.71
N ILE A 571 18.43 6.55 7.85
CA ILE A 571 19.42 7.61 7.62
C ILE A 571 19.57 8.48 8.87
N ALA A 572 18.47 8.91 9.49
CA ALA A 572 18.49 9.72 10.71
C ALA A 572 19.19 8.99 11.86
N TYR A 573 18.93 7.69 12.04
CA TYR A 573 19.61 6.88 13.04
C TYR A 573 21.12 6.79 12.81
N GLN A 574 21.57 6.57 11.56
CA GLN A 574 23.00 6.51 11.22
C GLN A 574 23.71 7.84 11.47
N LEU A 575 23.11 8.95 11.06
CA LEU A 575 23.61 10.30 11.31
C LEU A 575 23.72 10.59 12.82
N GLY A 576 22.66 10.31 13.57
CA GLY A 576 22.64 10.49 15.03
C GLY A 576 23.68 9.60 15.73
N ARG A 577 23.87 8.36 15.30
CA ARG A 577 24.83 7.43 15.93
C ARG A 577 26.27 7.97 15.92
N ARG A 578 26.66 8.72 14.87
CA ARG A 578 28.01 9.29 14.75
C ARG A 578 28.20 10.61 15.49
N ASN A 579 27.12 11.32 15.81
CA ASN A 579 27.20 12.62 16.46
C ASN A 579 26.27 12.67 17.70
N PRO A 580 26.82 12.71 18.93
CA PRO A 580 26.03 12.74 20.16
C PRO A 580 25.05 13.91 20.27
N ILE A 581 25.39 15.07 19.70
CA ILE A 581 24.51 16.25 19.69
C ILE A 581 23.33 15.99 18.75
N LEU A 582 23.61 15.47 17.55
CA LEU A 582 22.57 15.07 16.59
C LEU A 582 21.67 13.99 17.16
N LYS A 583 22.25 12.96 17.77
CA LYS A 583 21.51 11.90 18.49
C LYS A 583 20.51 12.49 19.46
N LYS A 584 20.93 13.44 20.28
CA LYS A 584 20.08 14.08 21.29
C LYS A 584 18.95 14.88 20.64
N GLN A 585 19.24 15.63 19.57
CA GLN A 585 18.22 16.42 18.86
C GLN A 585 17.20 15.53 18.14
N ILE A 586 17.65 14.47 17.47
CA ILE A 586 16.77 13.50 16.81
C ILE A 586 15.92 12.75 17.83
N LYS A 587 16.54 12.28 18.93
CA LYS A 587 15.82 11.63 20.04
C LYS A 587 14.69 12.55 20.54
N ARG A 588 15.01 13.81 20.82
CA ARG A 588 14.01 14.79 21.26
C ARG A 588 12.91 15.00 20.23
N ALA A 589 13.24 15.10 18.94
CA ALA A 589 12.26 15.26 17.88
C ALA A 589 11.25 14.10 17.83
N VAL A 590 11.71 12.86 18.04
CA VAL A 590 10.84 11.67 18.09
C VAL A 590 10.02 11.60 19.39
N GLU A 591 10.58 12.04 20.51
CA GLU A 591 9.85 12.14 21.80
C GLU A 591 8.75 13.20 21.75
N GLU A 592 9.02 14.32 21.07
CA GLU A 592 8.06 15.42 20.88
C GLU A 592 6.98 15.05 19.85
N GLU A 593 7.31 14.31 18.79
CA GLU A 593 6.39 13.92 17.71
C GLU A 593 6.52 12.43 17.36
N PRO A 594 5.89 11.51 18.11
CA PRO A 594 5.95 10.08 17.83
C PRO A 594 5.29 9.66 16.51
N LEU A 595 4.34 10.44 15.99
CA LEU A 595 3.64 10.15 14.73
C LEU A 595 4.46 10.52 13.49
N ILE A 596 5.68 11.03 13.66
CA ILE A 596 6.55 11.43 12.55
C ILE A 596 6.73 10.32 11.50
N PHE A 597 6.74 9.05 11.91
CA PHE A 597 6.88 7.89 11.02
C PHE A 597 5.67 7.65 10.09
N SER A 598 4.52 8.22 10.42
CA SER A 598 3.29 8.18 9.60
C SER A 598 3.10 9.45 8.75
N GLN A 599 4.04 10.39 8.83
CA GLN A 599 4.01 11.61 8.01
C GLN A 599 4.70 11.39 6.66
N THR A 600 4.51 12.33 5.73
CA THR A 600 5.15 12.31 4.40
C THR A 600 6.67 12.26 4.50
N LEU A 601 7.36 11.72 3.48
CA LEU A 601 8.83 11.66 3.47
C LEU A 601 9.49 13.02 3.70
N GLN A 602 8.90 14.06 3.11
CA GLN A 602 9.40 15.43 3.27
C GLN A 602 9.31 15.90 4.73
N ALA A 603 8.20 15.62 5.42
CA ALA A 603 8.02 15.96 6.82
C ALA A 603 8.99 15.17 7.73
N GLN A 604 9.21 13.89 7.44
CA GLN A 604 10.21 13.08 8.12
C GLN A 604 11.63 13.62 7.93
N LEU A 605 12.04 13.94 6.69
CA LEU A 605 13.35 14.53 6.39
C LEU A 605 13.54 15.86 7.12
N PHE A 606 12.51 16.70 7.10
CA PHE A 606 12.54 17.98 7.80
C PHE A 606 12.67 17.80 9.30
N GLY A 607 11.83 16.96 9.93
CA GLY A 607 11.78 16.79 11.38
C GLY A 607 12.94 15.97 11.96
N LEU A 608 13.42 14.95 11.25
CA LEU A 608 14.46 14.02 11.73
C LEU A 608 15.87 14.37 11.28
N ILE A 609 16.04 15.20 10.23
CA ILE A 609 17.37 15.53 9.70
C ILE A 609 17.58 17.04 9.68
N LEU A 610 16.73 17.82 9.00
CA LEU A 610 16.96 19.26 8.83
C LEU A 610 16.88 20.06 10.13
N LYS A 611 15.74 19.99 10.82
CA LYS A 611 15.51 20.73 12.08
C LYS A 611 16.57 20.37 13.14
N PRO A 612 16.97 19.09 13.30
CA PRO A 612 18.09 18.73 14.17
C PRO A 612 19.44 19.36 13.78
N LEU A 613 19.75 19.47 12.48
CA LEU A 613 20.98 20.10 11.97
C LEU A 613 20.96 21.63 12.15
N GLU A 614 19.83 22.30 11.86
CA GLU A 614 19.64 23.74 12.08
C GLU A 614 19.77 24.12 13.56
N GLY A 615 19.35 23.22 14.46
CA GLY A 615 19.50 23.39 15.91
C GLY A 615 20.96 23.33 16.39
N MET A 616 21.92 22.93 15.55
CA MET A 616 23.34 22.89 15.90
C MET A 616 24.04 24.21 15.57
N LYS A 617 24.60 24.86 16.58
CA LYS A 617 25.57 25.95 16.42
C LYS A 617 26.98 25.40 16.13
N MET A 618 27.12 24.48 15.18
CA MET A 618 28.40 23.82 14.88
C MET A 618 28.73 23.87 13.40
N ASN A 619 30.03 23.79 13.08
CA ASN A 619 30.50 23.76 11.71
C ASN A 619 30.11 22.42 11.05
N LEU A 620 29.14 22.47 10.14
CA LEU A 620 28.63 21.29 9.42
C LEU A 620 29.71 20.60 8.57
N SER A 621 30.83 21.26 8.28
CA SER A 621 31.96 20.64 7.59
C SER A 621 32.68 19.56 8.41
N CYS A 622 32.44 19.46 9.72
CA CYS A 622 32.97 18.34 10.51
C CYS A 622 32.10 17.08 10.44
N LEU A 623 30.93 17.14 9.81
CA LEU A 623 30.07 15.98 9.66
C LEU A 623 30.57 15.09 8.51
N PRO A 624 30.51 13.76 8.66
CA PRO A 624 30.50 12.84 7.53
C PRO A 624 29.38 13.24 6.59
N HIS A 625 29.64 13.20 5.28
CA HIS A 625 28.80 13.85 4.29
C HIS A 625 28.32 12.95 3.16
N ALA A 626 28.87 11.76 2.99
CA ALA A 626 28.42 10.82 1.96
C ALA A 626 27.15 10.07 2.40
N ILE A 627 26.07 10.19 1.62
CA ILE A 627 24.83 9.42 1.78
C ILE A 627 24.66 8.52 0.56
N LEU A 628 24.62 7.20 0.76
CA LEU A 628 24.58 6.23 -0.34
C LEU A 628 23.25 5.48 -0.34
N ILE A 629 22.47 5.56 -1.42
CA ILE A 629 21.19 4.86 -1.61
C ILE A 629 21.32 3.88 -2.79
N ASP A 630 21.33 2.57 -2.53
CA ASP A 630 21.55 1.53 -3.54
C ASP A 630 20.23 0.82 -3.87
N GLY A 631 20.02 0.56 -5.15
CA GLY A 631 18.88 -0.21 -5.65
C GLY A 631 17.54 0.50 -5.53
N LEU A 632 17.46 1.81 -5.82
CA LEU A 632 16.17 2.52 -5.74
C LEU A 632 15.08 1.88 -6.63
N ASP A 633 15.47 1.24 -7.75
CA ASP A 633 14.58 0.43 -8.60
C ASP A 633 13.99 -0.81 -7.89
N GLU A 634 14.54 -1.21 -6.75
CA GLU A 634 14.04 -2.31 -5.93
C GLU A 634 12.99 -1.87 -4.90
N CYS A 635 12.66 -0.57 -4.89
CA CYS A 635 11.52 -0.04 -4.15
C CYS A 635 10.21 -0.35 -4.87
N THR A 636 9.21 -0.79 -4.10
CA THR A 636 7.86 -1.05 -4.57
C THR A 636 7.19 0.27 -4.97
N GLY A 637 6.77 0.37 -6.24
CA GLY A 637 6.08 1.54 -6.79
C GLY A 637 7.00 2.65 -7.27
N GLU A 638 6.95 2.96 -8.57
CA GLU A 638 7.74 4.06 -9.15
C GLU A 638 7.33 5.45 -8.63
N ASP A 639 6.07 5.64 -8.25
CA ASP A 639 5.62 6.91 -7.67
C ASP A 639 6.26 7.16 -6.30
N ARG A 640 6.52 6.10 -5.52
CA ARG A 640 7.28 6.17 -4.26
C ARG A 640 8.75 6.50 -4.50
N GLN A 641 9.34 5.98 -5.59
CA GLN A 641 10.68 6.37 -5.99
C GLN A 641 10.74 7.88 -6.32
N ALA A 642 9.74 8.40 -7.06
CA ALA A 642 9.64 9.82 -7.39
C ALA A 642 9.41 10.70 -6.14
N GLU A 643 8.60 10.23 -5.18
CA GLU A 643 8.39 10.89 -3.89
C GLU A 643 9.72 11.06 -3.13
N LEU A 644 10.54 10.00 -3.07
CA LEU A 644 11.84 10.03 -2.40
C LEU A 644 12.81 11.01 -3.09
N LEU A 645 12.90 10.99 -4.42
CA LEU A 645 13.74 11.91 -5.19
C LEU A 645 13.36 13.37 -4.96
N THR A 646 12.05 13.66 -4.96
CA THR A 646 11.51 15.00 -4.68
C THR A 646 11.84 15.44 -3.26
N ALA A 647 11.68 14.54 -2.27
CA ALA A 647 11.99 14.85 -0.89
C ALA A 647 13.49 15.12 -0.68
N ILE A 648 14.38 14.38 -1.37
CA ILE A 648 15.82 14.62 -1.38
C ILE A 648 16.14 16.00 -1.98
N GLU A 649 15.56 16.35 -3.13
CA GLU A 649 15.74 17.67 -3.76
C GLU A 649 15.40 18.80 -2.79
N VAL A 650 14.17 18.79 -2.28
CA VAL A 650 13.60 19.90 -1.51
C VAL A 650 14.26 20.03 -0.14
N CYS A 651 14.56 18.91 0.52
CA CYS A 651 15.09 18.93 1.87
C CYS A 651 16.62 18.96 1.90
N LEU A 652 17.30 18.13 1.10
CA LEU A 652 18.75 17.93 1.25
C LEU A 652 19.56 18.77 0.26
N LEU A 653 19.12 18.87 -1.00
CA LEU A 653 19.91 19.53 -2.04
C LEU A 653 19.69 21.05 -2.08
N ALA A 654 18.44 21.52 -1.97
CA ALA A 654 18.09 22.94 -2.07
C ALA A 654 18.53 23.80 -0.86
N LYS A 655 18.99 23.17 0.22
CA LYS A 655 19.30 23.83 1.51
C LYS A 655 20.79 24.09 1.74
N GLY A 656 21.65 23.78 0.76
CA GLY A 656 23.10 24.00 0.89
C GLY A 656 23.76 23.19 2.01
N LEU A 657 23.21 22.02 2.32
CA LEU A 657 23.79 21.09 3.30
C LEU A 657 25.07 20.46 2.74
N PRO A 658 25.99 19.99 3.59
CA PRO A 658 27.26 19.45 3.12
C PRO A 658 27.14 18.08 2.43
N PHE A 659 25.94 17.51 2.31
CA PHE A 659 25.75 16.13 1.89
C PHE A 659 26.02 15.91 0.40
N ARG A 660 26.80 14.85 0.12
CA ARG A 660 26.99 14.27 -1.20
C ARG A 660 26.16 12.99 -1.28
N ILE A 661 25.12 13.00 -2.10
CA ILE A 661 24.16 11.89 -2.19
C ILE A 661 24.43 11.07 -3.44
N LEU A 662 24.75 9.79 -3.29
CA LEU A 662 24.90 8.83 -4.37
C LEU A 662 23.68 7.93 -4.45
N VAL A 663 22.96 7.97 -5.57
CA VAL A 663 21.84 7.07 -5.85
C VAL A 663 22.22 6.11 -6.98
N ALA A 664 22.16 4.80 -6.74
CA ALA A 664 22.24 3.80 -7.79
C ALA A 664 20.87 3.20 -8.08
N SER A 665 20.52 3.12 -9.36
CA SER A 665 19.24 2.58 -9.80
C SER A 665 19.29 2.06 -11.25
N ARG A 666 18.29 1.30 -11.68
CA ARG A 666 17.99 1.13 -13.11
C ARG A 666 17.42 2.45 -13.67
N PRO A 667 17.52 2.69 -15.00
CA PRO A 667 16.88 3.86 -15.62
C PRO A 667 15.36 3.66 -15.76
N GLU A 668 14.67 3.42 -14.65
CA GLU A 668 13.20 3.37 -14.57
C GLU A 668 12.60 4.76 -14.77
N TRP A 669 11.28 4.85 -15.00
CA TRP A 669 10.64 6.10 -15.41
C TRP A 669 10.84 7.22 -14.37
N ALA A 670 10.76 6.91 -13.08
CA ALA A 670 10.99 7.90 -12.01
C ALA A 670 12.40 8.53 -12.08
N ILE A 671 13.43 7.70 -12.30
CA ILE A 671 14.83 8.14 -12.39
C ILE A 671 15.07 8.92 -13.68
N ARG A 672 14.59 8.40 -14.81
CA ARG A 672 14.77 9.03 -16.12
C ARG A 672 14.12 10.41 -16.17
N THR A 673 12.85 10.51 -15.77
CA THR A 673 12.09 11.77 -15.80
C THR A 673 12.70 12.83 -14.88
N ALA A 674 13.36 12.43 -13.79
CA ALA A 674 14.05 13.36 -12.90
C ALA A 674 15.38 13.88 -13.47
N LEU A 675 16.10 13.07 -14.26
CA LEU A 675 17.48 13.34 -14.69
C LEU A 675 17.62 13.81 -16.15
N GLU A 676 16.66 13.47 -17.03
CA GLU A 676 16.68 13.90 -18.43
C GLU A 676 16.55 15.43 -18.56
N PRO A 677 16.97 16.04 -19.69
CA PRO A 677 16.84 17.48 -19.90
C PRO A 677 15.43 18.00 -19.61
N GLY A 678 15.31 18.93 -18.67
CA GLY A 678 14.03 19.46 -18.18
C GLY A 678 13.51 18.80 -16.89
N GLY A 679 14.08 17.67 -16.48
CA GLY A 679 13.82 17.04 -15.20
C GLY A 679 14.27 17.92 -14.02
N HIS A 680 13.57 17.80 -12.88
CA HIS A 680 13.80 18.63 -11.70
C HIS A 680 15.19 18.44 -11.08
N LEU A 681 15.82 17.25 -11.23
CA LEU A 681 17.17 16.98 -10.74
C LEU A 681 18.27 17.21 -11.77
N HIS A 682 17.94 17.46 -13.04
CA HIS A 682 18.91 17.49 -14.15
C HIS A 682 20.12 18.41 -13.89
N LYS A 683 19.89 19.59 -13.33
CA LYS A 683 20.97 20.57 -13.06
C LYS A 683 21.76 20.27 -11.78
N MET A 684 21.19 19.51 -10.85
CA MET A 684 21.79 19.20 -9.55
C MET A 684 22.52 17.85 -9.56
N ALA A 685 22.20 16.99 -10.52
CA ALA A 685 22.73 15.65 -10.64
C ALA A 685 23.96 15.59 -11.54
N TYR A 686 24.98 14.87 -11.08
CA TYR A 686 26.01 14.31 -11.93
C TYR A 686 25.58 12.90 -12.35
N HIS A 687 25.30 12.69 -13.63
CA HIS A 687 24.72 11.44 -14.14
C HIS A 687 25.79 10.53 -14.77
N ILE A 688 25.99 9.35 -14.17
CA ILE A 688 26.83 8.29 -14.70
C ILE A 688 25.96 7.18 -15.28
N GLN A 689 25.97 7.04 -16.59
CA GLN A 689 25.42 5.88 -17.28
C GLN A 689 26.50 4.80 -17.39
N LEU A 690 26.49 3.85 -16.45
CA LEU A 690 27.59 2.91 -16.23
C LEU A 690 27.90 2.06 -17.48
N SER A 691 26.86 1.65 -18.21
CA SER A 691 26.98 0.81 -19.40
C SER A 691 27.44 1.58 -20.65
N ASP A 692 27.14 2.87 -20.72
CA ASP A 692 27.43 3.70 -21.90
C ASP A 692 28.82 4.34 -21.80
N LYS A 693 29.21 4.73 -20.58
CA LYS A 693 30.47 5.42 -20.31
C LYS A 693 31.66 4.48 -20.06
N TYR A 694 31.44 3.27 -19.54
CA TYR A 694 32.55 2.38 -19.16
C TYR A 694 32.37 0.97 -19.72
N ASP A 695 33.31 0.57 -20.57
CA ASP A 695 33.42 -0.81 -21.05
C ASP A 695 33.87 -1.75 -19.92
N ALA A 696 32.99 -2.68 -19.58
CA ALA A 696 33.22 -3.69 -18.55
C ALA A 696 34.05 -4.89 -19.03
N SER A 697 34.33 -5.01 -20.33
CA SER A 697 34.88 -6.23 -20.94
C SER A 697 36.26 -6.58 -20.41
N ALA A 698 37.15 -5.60 -20.25
CA ALA A 698 38.49 -5.83 -19.69
C ALA A 698 38.42 -6.31 -18.23
N ASP A 699 37.53 -5.72 -17.44
CA ASP A 699 37.34 -6.10 -16.04
C ASP A 699 36.72 -7.49 -15.91
N MET A 700 35.76 -7.85 -16.78
CA MET A 700 35.19 -9.20 -16.83
C MET A 700 36.23 -10.28 -17.19
N ARG A 701 37.16 -9.97 -18.12
CA ARG A 701 38.28 -10.88 -18.45
C ARG A 701 39.15 -11.14 -17.22
N ARG A 702 39.52 -10.09 -16.50
CA ARG A 702 40.33 -10.19 -15.26
C ARG A 702 39.60 -11.01 -14.20
N TYR A 703 38.32 -10.71 -13.99
CA TYR A 703 37.47 -11.43 -13.05
C TYR A 703 37.41 -12.93 -13.37
N LEU A 704 37.04 -13.31 -14.60
CA LEU A 704 36.94 -14.71 -15.00
C LEU A 704 38.28 -15.44 -14.89
N ARG A 705 39.35 -14.83 -15.38
CA ARG A 705 40.70 -15.39 -15.32
C ARG A 705 41.08 -15.77 -13.90
N ARG A 706 40.94 -14.84 -12.95
CA ARG A 706 41.25 -15.11 -11.53
C ARG A 706 40.43 -16.24 -10.95
N ARG A 707 39.11 -16.20 -11.14
CA ARG A 707 38.23 -17.25 -10.63
C ARG A 707 38.55 -18.61 -11.26
N PHE A 708 38.98 -18.64 -12.52
CA PHE A 708 39.37 -19.89 -13.18
C PHE A 708 40.76 -20.38 -12.73
N GLU A 709 41.70 -19.47 -12.46
CA GLU A 709 42.98 -19.80 -11.82
C GLU A 709 42.77 -20.40 -10.43
N ASP A 710 41.88 -19.81 -9.61
CA ASP A 710 41.49 -20.34 -8.29
C ASP A 710 40.88 -21.74 -8.37
N ILE A 711 40.00 -21.98 -9.35
CA ILE A 711 39.41 -23.30 -9.60
C ILE A 711 40.47 -24.30 -10.11
N GLY A 712 41.44 -23.83 -10.90
CA GLY A 712 42.54 -24.64 -11.44
C GLY A 712 43.37 -25.33 -10.35
N VAL A 713 43.52 -24.68 -9.19
CA VAL A 713 44.16 -25.29 -8.00
C VAL A 713 43.43 -26.57 -7.57
N ARG A 714 42.09 -26.61 -7.67
CA ARG A 714 41.27 -27.78 -7.35
C ARG A 714 41.28 -28.82 -8.47
N VAL A 715 41.36 -28.39 -9.73
CA VAL A 715 41.40 -29.28 -10.90
C VAL A 715 42.76 -30.00 -11.02
N GLY A 716 43.84 -29.34 -10.58
CA GLY A 716 45.20 -29.88 -10.68
C GLY A 716 45.82 -29.75 -12.08
N ASP A 717 45.15 -29.04 -12.99
CA ASP A 717 45.63 -28.75 -14.34
C ASP A 717 45.53 -27.23 -14.59
N PRO A 718 46.64 -26.51 -14.80
CA PRO A 718 46.63 -25.08 -15.10
C PRO A 718 46.17 -24.74 -16.52
N GLN A 719 46.05 -25.73 -17.42
CA GLN A 719 45.62 -25.56 -18.82
C GLN A 719 44.14 -25.96 -19.04
N TRP A 720 43.37 -26.11 -17.96
CA TRP A 720 41.98 -26.58 -18.01
C TRP A 720 40.99 -25.61 -18.69
N PHE A 721 41.43 -24.37 -18.98
CA PHE A 721 40.69 -23.36 -19.74
C PHE A 721 41.63 -22.60 -20.68
N THR A 722 41.07 -22.02 -21.74
CA THR A 722 41.80 -21.21 -22.73
C THR A 722 41.39 -19.74 -22.68
N GLN A 723 42.15 -18.87 -23.33
CA GLN A 723 41.78 -17.46 -23.48
C GLN A 723 40.51 -17.30 -24.32
N ASP A 724 40.31 -18.14 -25.33
CA ASP A 724 39.11 -18.13 -26.18
C ASP A 724 37.84 -18.48 -25.40
N ASP A 725 37.94 -19.35 -24.39
CA ASP A 725 36.82 -19.65 -23.48
C ASP A 725 36.39 -18.40 -22.71
N ILE A 726 37.36 -17.65 -22.17
CA ILE A 726 37.10 -16.38 -21.47
C ILE A 726 36.47 -15.36 -22.42
N ASP A 727 37.05 -15.17 -23.61
CA ASP A 727 36.55 -14.19 -24.58
C ASP A 727 35.15 -14.56 -25.11
N THR A 728 34.81 -15.84 -25.14
CA THR A 728 33.46 -16.30 -25.46
C THR A 728 32.45 -15.87 -24.40
N PHE A 729 32.75 -16.05 -23.11
CA PHE A 729 31.86 -15.59 -22.04
C PHE A 729 31.76 -14.07 -21.94
N VAL A 730 32.86 -13.35 -22.17
CA VAL A 730 32.86 -11.88 -22.13
C VAL A 730 32.02 -11.31 -23.27
N ARG A 731 32.10 -11.88 -24.48
CA ARG A 731 31.23 -11.51 -25.60
C ARG A 731 29.76 -11.82 -25.29
N ALA A 732 29.46 -13.00 -24.74
CA ALA A 732 28.11 -13.39 -24.37
C ALA A 732 27.51 -12.51 -23.26
N ALA A 733 28.33 -12.01 -22.34
CA ALA A 733 27.91 -11.18 -21.23
C ALA A 733 27.37 -9.80 -21.66
N SER A 734 27.81 -9.26 -22.81
CA SER A 734 27.34 -7.97 -23.36
C SER A 734 27.25 -6.86 -22.29
N GLY A 735 28.34 -6.66 -21.54
CA GLY A 735 28.41 -5.64 -20.48
C GLY A 735 27.79 -6.04 -19.12
N GLN A 736 27.16 -7.20 -18.99
CA GLN A 736 26.49 -7.66 -17.76
C GLN A 736 27.38 -8.58 -16.92
N PHE A 737 27.99 -8.02 -15.87
CA PHE A 737 28.79 -8.75 -14.90
C PHE A 737 28.08 -9.95 -14.27
N ILE A 738 26.76 -9.89 -14.09
CA ILE A 738 25.98 -11.01 -13.54
C ILE A 738 26.14 -12.29 -14.38
N TYR A 739 26.32 -12.16 -15.70
CA TYR A 739 26.52 -13.31 -16.58
C TYR A 739 27.80 -14.06 -16.20
N VAL A 740 28.95 -13.36 -16.20
CA VAL A 740 30.25 -13.97 -15.88
C VAL A 740 30.34 -14.44 -14.44
N ALA A 741 29.70 -13.74 -13.50
CA ALA A 741 29.59 -14.18 -12.11
C ALA A 741 28.77 -15.48 -11.98
N THR A 742 27.66 -15.60 -12.71
CA THR A 742 26.82 -16.81 -12.72
C THR A 742 27.56 -17.99 -13.33
N VAL A 743 28.27 -17.79 -14.45
CA VAL A 743 29.11 -18.81 -15.09
C VAL A 743 30.19 -19.30 -14.12
N SER A 744 30.93 -18.37 -13.51
CA SER A 744 31.98 -18.71 -12.54
C SER A 744 31.43 -19.52 -11.36
N LYS A 745 30.28 -19.12 -10.79
CA LYS A 745 29.63 -19.87 -9.71
C LYS A 745 29.17 -21.26 -10.16
N TYR A 746 28.59 -21.38 -11.36
CA TYR A 746 28.13 -22.65 -11.90
C TYR A 746 29.26 -23.67 -12.06
N ILE A 747 30.41 -23.22 -12.59
CA ILE A 747 31.62 -24.05 -12.76
C ILE A 747 32.27 -24.38 -11.40
N SER A 748 32.20 -23.45 -10.45
CA SER A 748 32.79 -23.60 -9.11
C SER A 748 32.07 -24.64 -8.23
N GLU A 749 30.87 -25.08 -8.60
CA GLU A 749 30.05 -25.99 -7.79
C GLU A 749 30.79 -27.27 -7.42
N ARG A 750 30.70 -27.68 -6.15
CA ARG A 750 31.54 -28.75 -5.58
C ARG A 750 31.14 -30.15 -6.02
N ARG A 751 29.88 -30.33 -6.45
CA ARG A 751 29.32 -31.64 -6.81
C ARG A 751 29.58 -32.02 -8.28
N GLY A 752 30.10 -31.12 -9.11
CA GLY A 752 30.38 -31.38 -10.52
C GLY A 752 31.87 -31.23 -10.87
N SER A 753 32.29 -31.87 -11.97
CA SER A 753 33.60 -31.63 -12.57
C SER A 753 33.64 -30.21 -13.17
N PRO A 754 34.58 -29.34 -12.76
CA PRO A 754 34.70 -28.00 -13.34
C PRO A 754 34.94 -28.04 -14.85
N THR A 755 35.74 -29.01 -15.32
CA THR A 755 36.07 -29.18 -16.74
C THR A 755 34.82 -29.54 -17.56
N GLU A 756 33.97 -30.43 -17.06
CA GLU A 756 32.73 -30.82 -17.77
C GLU A 756 31.68 -29.71 -17.72
N ARG A 757 31.56 -29.00 -16.60
CA ARG A 757 30.68 -27.81 -16.51
C ARG A 757 31.14 -26.67 -17.41
N LEU A 758 32.46 -26.46 -17.56
CA LEU A 758 33.02 -25.50 -18.50
C LEU A 758 32.64 -25.85 -19.94
N LYS A 759 32.86 -27.10 -20.37
CA LYS A 759 32.42 -27.58 -21.70
C LYS A 759 30.93 -27.37 -21.90
N THR A 760 30.12 -27.67 -20.89
CA THR A 760 28.66 -27.58 -20.94
C THR A 760 28.22 -26.13 -21.13
N VAL A 761 28.68 -25.21 -20.29
CA VAL A 761 28.26 -23.80 -20.35
C VAL A 761 28.79 -23.06 -21.59
N LEU A 762 29.90 -23.52 -22.19
CA LEU A 762 30.36 -23.04 -23.50
C LEU A 762 29.36 -23.35 -24.62
N THR A 763 28.67 -24.51 -24.58
CA THR A 763 27.64 -24.84 -25.58
C THR A 763 26.40 -23.94 -25.50
N TRP A 764 26.20 -23.26 -24.36
CA TRP A 764 25.07 -22.36 -24.12
C TRP A 764 25.35 -20.92 -24.57
N ALA A 765 26.61 -20.58 -24.85
CA ALA A 765 26.97 -19.26 -25.32
C ALA A 765 26.42 -19.03 -26.73
N PRO A 766 25.72 -17.91 -26.98
CA PRO A 766 25.12 -17.65 -28.29
C PRO A 766 26.19 -17.50 -29.39
N HIS A 767 25.96 -18.12 -30.55
CA HIS A 767 26.80 -17.96 -31.74
C HIS A 767 26.71 -16.55 -32.35
N GLU A 768 27.76 -16.14 -33.06
CA GLU A 768 27.85 -14.83 -33.72
C GLU A 768 26.65 -14.60 -34.65
N GLY A 769 25.83 -13.58 -34.35
CA GLY A 769 24.64 -13.20 -35.12
C GLY A 769 23.32 -13.13 -34.33
N GLN A 770 23.23 -13.69 -33.11
CA GLN A 770 22.00 -13.65 -32.29
C GLN A 770 21.93 -12.51 -31.25
N MET A 771 22.87 -11.56 -31.31
CA MET A 771 23.19 -10.58 -30.25
C MET A 771 22.26 -9.35 -30.17
N ALA A 772 21.06 -9.39 -30.77
CA ALA A 772 20.20 -8.21 -30.89
C ALA A 772 19.45 -7.79 -29.60
N ARG A 773 19.56 -8.54 -28.49
CA ARG A 773 18.86 -8.23 -27.22
C ARG A 773 19.77 -8.44 -26.00
N PRO A 774 20.01 -7.41 -25.15
CA PRO A 774 20.95 -7.48 -24.02
C PRO A 774 20.67 -8.63 -23.04
N PHE A 775 19.41 -8.91 -22.70
CA PHE A 775 19.06 -9.95 -21.71
C PHE A 775 18.96 -11.36 -22.28
N LYS A 776 18.94 -11.54 -23.61
CA LYS A 776 18.68 -12.85 -24.23
C LYS A 776 19.74 -13.90 -23.87
N ALA A 777 21.01 -13.49 -23.84
CA ALA A 777 22.11 -14.37 -23.45
C ALA A 777 22.00 -14.79 -21.97
N LEU A 778 21.64 -13.83 -21.10
CA LEU A 778 21.43 -14.08 -19.68
C LEU A 778 20.21 -15.00 -19.42
N ASP A 779 19.11 -14.75 -20.12
CA ASP A 779 17.90 -15.59 -20.04
C ASP A 779 18.21 -17.01 -20.52
N THR A 780 18.98 -17.16 -21.61
CA THR A 780 19.42 -18.47 -22.10
C THR A 780 20.26 -19.20 -21.06
N LEU A 781 21.17 -18.49 -20.38
CA LEU A 781 21.96 -19.06 -19.29
C LEU A 781 21.06 -19.53 -18.13
N TYR A 782 20.09 -18.72 -17.71
CA TYR A 782 19.13 -19.10 -16.65
C TYR A 782 18.26 -20.29 -17.06
N THR A 783 17.71 -20.27 -18.28
CA THR A 783 16.93 -21.38 -18.84
C THR A 783 17.74 -22.67 -18.78
N ASN A 784 18.97 -22.66 -19.28
CA ASN A 784 19.77 -23.89 -19.36
C ASN A 784 20.18 -24.42 -17.98
N ILE A 785 20.51 -23.54 -17.03
CA ILE A 785 20.80 -23.95 -15.65
C ILE A 785 19.54 -24.57 -15.01
N LEU A 786 18.38 -23.93 -15.14
CA LEU A 786 17.11 -24.43 -14.61
C LEU A 786 16.69 -25.75 -15.25
N THR A 787 16.81 -25.88 -16.57
CA THR A 787 16.50 -27.11 -17.29
C THR A 787 17.45 -28.24 -16.91
N ALA A 788 18.76 -27.96 -16.77
CA ALA A 788 19.73 -28.95 -16.30
C ALA A 788 19.38 -29.43 -14.88
N ALA A 789 19.05 -28.51 -13.97
CA ALA A 789 18.65 -28.85 -12.61
C ALA A 789 17.33 -29.63 -12.56
N LYS A 790 16.34 -29.24 -13.37
CA LYS A 790 15.07 -29.96 -13.53
C LYS A 790 15.32 -31.40 -13.96
N ASN A 791 16.06 -31.60 -15.04
CA ASN A 791 16.35 -32.92 -15.59
C ASN A 791 17.13 -33.79 -14.58
N ALA A 792 18.10 -33.21 -13.87
CA ALA A 792 18.85 -33.92 -12.84
C ALA A 792 17.96 -34.34 -11.65
N TYR A 793 17.04 -33.46 -11.23
CA TYR A 793 16.12 -33.73 -10.13
C TYR A 793 15.08 -34.80 -10.48
N GLU A 794 14.49 -34.72 -11.68
CA GLU A 794 13.46 -35.64 -12.17
C GLU A 794 14.02 -37.02 -12.55
N ALA A 795 15.33 -37.13 -12.85
CA ALA A 795 16.00 -38.40 -13.12
C ALA A 795 16.18 -39.29 -11.87
N VAL A 796 15.92 -38.77 -10.67
CA VAL A 796 15.97 -39.54 -9.42
C VAL A 796 14.62 -40.20 -9.17
N ASP A 797 14.57 -41.54 -9.14
CA ASP A 797 13.34 -42.34 -9.01
C ASP A 797 12.45 -41.93 -7.81
N THR A 798 13.04 -41.46 -6.71
CA THR A 798 12.29 -41.02 -5.51
C THR A 798 11.56 -39.67 -5.68
N HIS A 799 11.82 -38.94 -6.76
CA HIS A 799 11.19 -37.66 -7.08
C HIS A 799 10.15 -37.75 -8.20
N TYR A 800 9.89 -38.95 -8.72
CA TYR A 800 8.92 -39.17 -9.79
C TYR A 800 7.54 -38.61 -9.41
N GLY A 801 7.00 -37.70 -10.23
CA GLY A 801 5.71 -37.03 -10.01
C GLY A 801 5.76 -35.71 -9.22
N ARG A 802 6.93 -35.26 -8.74
CA ARG A 802 7.09 -33.93 -8.12
C ARG A 802 7.40 -32.87 -9.18
N ASP A 803 6.64 -31.77 -9.21
CA ASP A 803 6.89 -30.66 -10.12
C ASP A 803 8.05 -29.78 -9.61
N PHE A 804 9.23 -29.97 -10.19
CA PHE A 804 10.45 -29.23 -9.83
C PHE A 804 10.27 -27.71 -9.92
N LEU A 805 9.64 -27.22 -11.00
CA LEU A 805 9.50 -25.78 -11.24
C LEU A 805 8.54 -25.16 -10.22
N LEU A 806 7.48 -25.88 -9.87
CA LEU A 806 6.55 -25.47 -8.82
C LEU A 806 7.25 -25.37 -7.47
N LEU A 807 8.10 -26.33 -7.12
CA LEU A 807 8.89 -26.30 -5.88
C LEU A 807 9.87 -25.11 -5.86
N VAL A 808 10.60 -24.87 -6.94
CA VAL A 808 11.48 -23.69 -7.06
C VAL A 808 10.68 -22.40 -6.89
N ARG A 809 9.48 -22.31 -7.49
CA ARG A 809 8.61 -21.13 -7.38
C ARG A 809 8.01 -20.96 -5.98
N VAL A 810 7.67 -22.04 -5.28
CA VAL A 810 7.28 -22.01 -3.86
C VAL A 810 8.39 -21.39 -3.01
N HIS A 811 9.63 -21.87 -3.17
CA HIS A 811 10.76 -21.33 -2.41
C HIS A 811 11.09 -19.88 -2.78
N HIS A 812 10.93 -19.52 -4.05
CA HIS A 812 11.07 -18.15 -4.51
C HIS A 812 10.06 -17.22 -3.85
N LEU A 813 8.77 -17.57 -3.81
CA LEU A 813 7.74 -16.76 -3.16
C LEU A 813 7.83 -16.79 -1.63
N ASN A 814 8.35 -17.87 -1.04
CA ASN A 814 8.64 -17.93 0.40
C ASN A 814 9.74 -16.95 0.82
N SER A 815 10.76 -16.72 -0.02
CA SER A 815 11.78 -15.68 0.22
C SER A 815 11.20 -14.26 0.27
N ALA A 816 9.99 -14.07 -0.26
CA ALA A 816 9.21 -12.83 -0.21
C ALA A 816 8.18 -12.78 0.94
N GLY A 817 8.27 -13.69 1.92
CA GLY A 817 7.46 -13.67 3.15
C GLY A 817 6.32 -14.69 3.24
N LEU A 818 6.31 -15.75 2.44
CA LEU A 818 5.38 -16.88 2.55
C LEU A 818 6.02 -18.04 3.37
N SER A 819 5.24 -18.65 4.27
CA SER A 819 5.68 -19.54 5.37
C SER A 819 6.54 -20.77 4.99
N GLY A 820 7.55 -21.08 5.83
CA GLY A 820 7.79 -22.38 6.49
C GLY A 820 8.24 -23.63 5.72
N VAL A 821 8.38 -23.62 4.39
CA VAL A 821 8.81 -24.84 3.65
C VAL A 821 10.32 -25.02 3.74
N ARG A 822 10.77 -26.02 4.50
CA ARG A 822 12.19 -26.42 4.55
C ARG A 822 12.63 -26.93 3.18
N GLY A 823 13.63 -26.26 2.61
CA GLY A 823 14.24 -26.69 1.37
C GLY A 823 14.94 -28.05 1.51
N GLU A 824 14.66 -28.99 0.59
CA GLU A 824 15.45 -30.20 0.44
C GLU A 824 16.82 -29.82 -0.16
N GLU A 825 17.94 -30.10 0.54
CA GLU A 825 19.29 -29.75 0.07
C GLU A 825 19.62 -30.28 -1.34
N ASN A 826 18.95 -31.35 -1.76
CA ASN A 826 19.11 -31.95 -3.08
C ASN A 826 18.49 -31.09 -4.19
N LEU A 827 17.36 -30.43 -3.94
CA LEU A 827 16.64 -29.59 -4.90
C LEU A 827 17.50 -28.40 -5.39
N PHE A 828 18.31 -27.82 -4.49
CA PHE A 828 19.05 -26.59 -4.78
C PHE A 828 20.50 -26.81 -5.17
N SER A 829 21.00 -28.05 -5.08
CA SER A 829 22.42 -28.30 -5.25
C SER A 829 22.95 -27.94 -6.64
N ASP A 830 22.11 -28.07 -7.67
CA ASP A 830 22.41 -27.64 -9.04
C ASP A 830 22.00 -26.19 -9.35
N LEU A 831 21.27 -25.53 -8.44
CA LEU A 831 20.86 -24.13 -8.54
C LEU A 831 21.75 -23.17 -7.74
N ARG A 832 22.82 -23.66 -7.11
CA ARG A 832 23.75 -22.87 -6.28
C ARG A 832 24.46 -21.73 -7.00
N SER A 833 24.42 -21.67 -8.32
CA SER A 833 24.87 -20.51 -9.09
C SER A 833 23.88 -19.34 -9.09
N LEU A 834 22.59 -19.62 -8.85
CA LEU A 834 21.48 -18.67 -8.94
C LEU A 834 20.90 -18.30 -7.56
N MET A 835 20.97 -19.23 -6.61
CA MET A 835 20.40 -19.09 -5.29
C MET A 835 21.27 -19.71 -4.20
N THR A 836 21.05 -19.30 -2.97
CA THR A 836 21.68 -19.86 -1.76
C THR A 836 20.63 -20.13 -0.70
N LEU A 837 20.99 -20.96 0.28
CA LEU A 837 20.21 -21.14 1.50
C LEU A 837 20.88 -20.35 2.61
N GLU A 838 20.14 -19.42 3.21
CA GLU A 838 20.57 -18.64 4.37
C GLU A 838 19.69 -18.99 5.56
N LYS A 839 20.26 -18.91 6.77
CA LYS A 839 19.45 -18.96 7.99
C LYS A 839 18.98 -17.55 8.31
N ASP A 840 17.69 -17.37 8.54
CA ASP A 840 17.16 -16.11 9.06
C ASP A 840 17.46 -15.94 10.56
N TYR A 841 16.99 -14.84 11.15
CA TYR A 841 17.16 -14.56 12.58
C TYR A 841 16.46 -15.58 13.50
N GLN A 842 15.54 -16.39 12.96
CA GLN A 842 14.85 -17.47 13.67
C GLN A 842 15.53 -18.83 13.43
N GLU A 843 16.71 -18.84 12.79
CA GLU A 843 17.48 -20.01 12.37
C GLU A 843 16.80 -20.88 11.29
N ASP A 844 15.74 -20.38 10.65
CA ASP A 844 15.05 -21.07 9.57
C ASP A 844 15.78 -20.88 8.24
N LEU A 845 15.88 -21.96 7.45
CA LEU A 845 16.53 -21.94 6.14
C LEU A 845 15.61 -21.26 5.12
N GLN A 846 15.96 -20.04 4.73
CA GLN A 846 15.33 -19.29 3.65
C GLN A 846 16.16 -19.37 2.38
N LEU A 847 15.46 -19.49 1.27
CA LEU A 847 16.09 -19.38 -0.04
C LEU A 847 16.34 -17.91 -0.37
N ARG A 848 17.53 -17.59 -0.84
CA ARG A 848 17.86 -16.25 -1.32
C ARG A 848 18.37 -16.30 -2.74
N LEU A 849 17.73 -15.54 -3.62
CA LEU A 849 18.24 -15.32 -4.96
C LEU A 849 19.44 -14.38 -4.91
N TYR A 850 20.51 -14.71 -5.63
CA TYR A 850 21.71 -13.86 -5.62
C TYR A 850 21.50 -12.51 -6.29
N HIS A 851 20.55 -12.40 -7.23
CA HIS A 851 20.39 -11.20 -8.02
C HIS A 851 18.97 -11.02 -8.55
N LYS A 852 18.48 -9.77 -8.54
CA LYS A 852 17.13 -9.38 -9.00
C LYS A 852 16.85 -9.75 -10.46
N SER A 853 17.85 -9.81 -11.35
CA SER A 853 17.61 -10.23 -12.75
C SER A 853 17.06 -11.65 -12.90
N PHE A 854 17.36 -12.54 -11.96
CA PHE A 854 16.81 -13.89 -11.93
C PHE A 854 15.40 -13.91 -11.30
N PHE A 855 15.16 -13.06 -10.29
CA PHE A 855 13.80 -12.77 -9.81
C PHE A 855 12.92 -12.30 -10.98
N ASP A 856 13.36 -11.28 -11.71
CA ASP A 856 12.65 -10.72 -12.87
C ASP A 856 12.42 -11.79 -13.97
N PHE A 857 13.37 -12.72 -14.16
CA PHE A 857 13.21 -13.82 -15.11
C PHE A 857 12.08 -14.78 -14.69
N LEU A 858 11.98 -15.12 -13.41
CA LEU A 858 10.94 -16.01 -12.88
C LEU A 858 9.56 -15.36 -12.77
N GLU A 859 9.48 -14.02 -12.78
CA GLU A 859 8.21 -13.27 -12.74
C GLU A 859 7.61 -13.03 -14.13
N GLU A 860 8.40 -13.13 -15.21
CA GLU A 860 7.96 -12.75 -16.54
C GLU A 860 7.83 -13.95 -17.49
N GLU A 861 6.60 -14.29 -17.87
CA GLU A 861 6.31 -15.40 -18.79
C GLU A 861 7.04 -15.28 -20.13
N SER A 862 7.16 -14.04 -20.64
CA SER A 862 7.86 -13.76 -21.90
C SER A 862 9.34 -14.19 -21.88
N ARG A 863 9.96 -14.20 -20.70
CA ARG A 863 11.36 -14.55 -20.46
C ARG A 863 11.51 -16.02 -20.08
N ALA A 864 10.77 -16.48 -19.07
CA ALA A 864 10.87 -17.86 -18.57
C ALA A 864 10.21 -18.90 -19.49
N LYS A 865 9.22 -18.52 -20.31
CA LYS A 865 8.52 -19.39 -21.27
C LYS A 865 8.02 -20.67 -20.60
N ASP A 866 8.40 -21.84 -21.11
CA ASP A 866 8.01 -23.16 -20.58
C ASP A 866 8.48 -23.42 -19.13
N LEU A 867 9.36 -22.57 -18.59
CA LEU A 867 9.80 -22.63 -17.19
C LEU A 867 8.97 -21.73 -16.27
N PHE A 868 8.04 -20.94 -16.80
CA PHE A 868 7.22 -20.01 -16.02
C PHE A 868 6.19 -20.77 -15.19
N VAL A 869 6.10 -20.39 -13.91
CA VAL A 869 5.06 -20.89 -12.99
C VAL A 869 4.29 -19.70 -12.43
N PRO A 870 3.00 -19.54 -12.79
CA PRO A 870 2.21 -18.42 -12.31
C PRO A 870 2.01 -18.51 -10.79
N CYS A 871 1.95 -17.36 -10.13
CA CYS A 871 1.77 -17.28 -8.67
C CYS A 871 0.50 -17.99 -8.20
N SER A 872 -0.60 -17.91 -8.97
CA SER A 872 -1.86 -18.60 -8.69
C SER A 872 -1.65 -20.11 -8.51
N ARG A 873 -0.88 -20.74 -9.41
CA ARG A 873 -0.54 -22.18 -9.34
C ARG A 873 0.24 -22.54 -8.08
N VAL A 874 1.11 -21.66 -7.61
CA VAL A 874 1.85 -21.84 -6.35
C VAL A 874 0.92 -21.77 -5.15
N HIS A 875 0.06 -20.74 -5.09
CA HIS A 875 -0.91 -20.61 -4.01
C HIS A 875 -1.87 -21.79 -3.96
N THR A 876 -2.32 -22.27 -5.11
CA THR A 876 -3.13 -23.49 -5.24
C THR A 876 -2.41 -24.71 -4.67
N HIS A 877 -1.14 -24.92 -5.03
CA HIS A 877 -0.36 -26.03 -4.47
C HIS A 877 -0.18 -25.93 -2.95
N LEU A 878 0.17 -24.74 -2.44
CA LEU A 878 0.33 -24.52 -1.01
C LEU A 878 -0.98 -24.69 -0.23
N ALA A 879 -2.10 -24.29 -0.81
CA ALA A 879 -3.43 -24.52 -0.26
C ALA A 879 -3.73 -26.02 -0.17
N LYS A 880 -3.47 -26.80 -1.23
CA LYS A 880 -3.60 -28.27 -1.21
C LYS A 880 -2.77 -28.90 -0.11
N CYS A 881 -1.49 -28.58 -0.03
CA CYS A 881 -0.61 -29.13 1.02
C CYS A 881 -1.09 -28.78 2.43
N ALA A 882 -1.58 -27.55 2.65
CA ALA A 882 -2.16 -27.16 3.93
C ALA A 882 -3.45 -27.94 4.25
N MET A 883 -4.34 -28.12 3.27
CA MET A 883 -5.57 -28.92 3.39
C MET A 883 -5.27 -30.40 3.70
N GLU A 884 -4.31 -31.00 3.01
CA GLU A 884 -3.81 -32.36 3.28
C GLU A 884 -3.25 -32.46 4.70
N ARG A 885 -2.43 -31.49 5.14
CA ARG A 885 -1.83 -31.52 6.49
C ARG A 885 -2.88 -31.45 7.60
N ILE A 886 -3.96 -30.71 7.38
CA ILE A 886 -5.08 -30.61 8.32
C ILE A 886 -5.91 -31.91 8.32
N THR A 887 -6.15 -32.51 7.15
CA THR A 887 -6.96 -33.74 7.04
C THR A 887 -6.22 -34.98 7.54
N GLU A 888 -4.91 -35.08 7.32
CA GLU A 888 -4.07 -36.21 7.75
C GLU A 888 -3.59 -36.12 9.21
N CYS A 889 -3.94 -35.03 9.92
CA CYS A 889 -3.51 -34.84 11.30
C CYS A 889 -4.00 -35.98 12.22
N PRO A 890 -3.11 -36.74 12.88
CA PRO A 890 -3.46 -37.94 13.66
C PRO A 890 -3.91 -37.59 15.09
N LEU A 891 -4.66 -36.49 15.25
CA LEU A 891 -5.19 -36.07 16.54
C LEU A 891 -6.55 -36.72 16.82
N ASP A 892 -6.74 -37.15 18.06
CA ASP A 892 -8.08 -37.43 18.57
C ASP A 892 -8.78 -36.11 18.90
N PHE A 893 -9.65 -35.69 17.98
CA PHE A 893 -10.42 -34.45 18.11
C PHE A 893 -11.53 -34.52 19.16
N SER A 894 -11.72 -35.66 19.85
CA SER A 894 -12.62 -35.79 20.99
C SER A 894 -11.98 -35.41 22.33
N SER A 895 -10.65 -35.33 22.38
CA SER A 895 -9.86 -35.12 23.62
C SER A 895 -8.68 -34.15 23.41
N LEU A 896 -8.95 -32.97 22.84
CA LEU A 896 -7.91 -31.95 22.65
C LEU A 896 -7.54 -31.25 23.98
N PRO A 897 -6.24 -31.02 24.25
CA PRO A 897 -5.79 -30.29 25.42
C PRO A 897 -6.13 -28.80 25.32
N ASP A 898 -6.02 -28.11 26.45
CA ASP A 898 -6.31 -26.69 26.56
C ASP A 898 -5.28 -25.82 25.82
N LYS A 899 -3.99 -26.17 25.89
CA LYS A 899 -2.93 -25.37 25.24
C LYS A 899 -2.41 -26.04 23.98
N TRP A 900 -2.02 -25.23 23.00
CA TRP A 900 -1.39 -25.71 21.77
C TRP A 900 -0.12 -26.52 22.08
N GLU A 901 0.66 -26.07 23.06
CA GLU A 901 1.93 -26.68 23.48
C GLU A 901 1.76 -28.07 24.11
N GLU A 902 0.53 -28.45 24.47
CA GLU A 902 0.18 -29.72 25.11
C GLU A 902 -0.33 -30.77 24.11
N LEU A 903 -0.46 -30.43 22.81
CA LEU A 903 -0.90 -31.37 21.77
C LEU A 903 0.03 -32.60 21.70
N PRO A 904 -0.52 -33.83 21.58
CA PRO A 904 0.25 -35.09 21.53
C PRO A 904 0.90 -35.31 20.15
N LEU A 905 1.53 -34.26 19.62
CA LEU A 905 2.30 -34.26 18.39
C LEU A 905 3.74 -33.83 18.70
N PRO A 906 4.74 -34.43 18.04
CA PRO A 906 6.10 -33.90 18.04
C PRO A 906 6.11 -32.41 17.66
N LYS A 907 6.97 -31.62 18.34
CA LYS A 907 7.09 -30.17 18.11
C LYS A 907 7.15 -29.77 16.62
N PRO A 908 7.95 -30.43 15.75
CA PRO A 908 7.98 -30.07 14.32
C PRO A 908 6.64 -30.28 13.59
N GLN A 909 5.92 -31.35 13.91
CA GLN A 909 4.60 -31.62 13.30
C GLN A 909 3.55 -30.63 13.81
N ARG A 910 3.66 -30.26 15.09
CA ARG A 910 2.80 -29.28 15.74
C ARG A 910 3.01 -27.86 15.19
N ASP A 911 4.26 -27.46 14.95
CA ASP A 911 4.59 -26.16 14.36
C ASP A 911 4.13 -26.11 12.89
N CYS A 912 4.36 -27.19 12.13
CA CYS A 912 3.87 -27.35 10.76
C CYS A 912 2.34 -27.25 10.66
N LEU A 913 1.60 -27.91 11.57
CA LEU A 913 0.14 -27.82 11.63
C LEU A 913 -0.33 -26.41 11.97
N ARG A 914 0.38 -25.71 12.88
CA ARG A 914 0.07 -24.33 13.26
C ARG A 914 0.19 -23.40 12.05
N GLU A 915 1.25 -23.54 11.29
CA GLU A 915 1.53 -22.72 10.11
C GLU A 915 0.61 -23.04 8.93
N ALA A 916 0.26 -24.31 8.71
CA ALA A 916 -0.75 -24.70 7.73
C ALA A 916 -2.11 -24.03 8.02
N ILE A 917 -2.53 -23.99 9.29
CA ILE A 917 -3.77 -23.31 9.70
C ILE A 917 -3.66 -21.78 9.55
N LYS A 918 -2.52 -21.16 9.87
CA LYS A 918 -2.40 -19.70 9.69
C LYS A 918 -2.37 -19.29 8.21
N SER A 919 -1.77 -20.12 7.37
CA SER A 919 -1.47 -19.77 5.97
C SER A 919 -2.54 -20.22 4.97
N LEU A 920 -3.45 -21.13 5.36
CA LEU A 920 -4.49 -21.63 4.45
C LEU A 920 -5.40 -20.52 3.88
N PRO A 921 -5.92 -19.54 4.66
CA PRO A 921 -6.76 -18.48 4.12
C PRO A 921 -6.08 -17.61 3.04
N PRO A 922 -4.89 -17.01 3.27
CA PRO A 922 -4.26 -16.20 2.24
C PRO A 922 -3.87 -17.02 1.00
N PHE A 923 -3.52 -18.30 1.14
CA PHE A 923 -3.27 -19.16 -0.01
C PHE A 923 -4.54 -19.43 -0.80
N LEU A 924 -5.64 -19.78 -0.14
CA LEU A 924 -6.89 -20.02 -0.84
C LEU A 924 -7.46 -18.75 -1.49
N CYS A 925 -7.30 -17.57 -0.87
CA CYS A 925 -7.66 -16.29 -1.48
C CYS A 925 -6.96 -16.12 -2.84
N LYS A 926 -5.64 -16.27 -2.86
CA LYS A 926 -4.80 -16.06 -4.04
C LYS A 926 -4.85 -17.21 -5.06
N ALA A 927 -5.34 -18.36 -4.62
CA ALA A 927 -5.52 -19.55 -5.44
C ALA A 927 -6.84 -19.58 -6.21
N ALA A 928 -7.82 -18.76 -5.81
CA ALA A 928 -9.23 -19.07 -6.03
C ALA A 928 -9.62 -19.27 -7.52
N ALA A 929 -8.89 -18.69 -8.49
CA ALA A 929 -9.16 -18.78 -9.94
C ALA A 929 -8.61 -20.06 -10.57
N SER A 930 -7.77 -20.78 -9.84
CA SER A 930 -7.04 -21.96 -10.31
C SER A 930 -7.21 -23.17 -9.40
N LEU A 931 -7.95 -23.03 -8.30
CA LEU A 931 -8.27 -24.13 -7.38
C LEU A 931 -9.47 -24.89 -7.95
N ASP A 932 -9.31 -26.20 -8.10
CA ASP A 932 -10.40 -27.07 -8.55
C ASP A 932 -11.43 -27.23 -7.43
N ASP A 933 -12.73 -27.16 -7.77
CA ASP A 933 -13.81 -27.35 -6.81
C ASP A 933 -13.70 -28.75 -6.17
N ASP A 934 -13.21 -29.75 -6.92
CA ASP A 934 -13.00 -31.13 -6.48
C ASP A 934 -12.05 -31.25 -5.27
N GLU A 935 -11.09 -30.33 -5.12
CA GLU A 935 -10.14 -30.35 -4.00
C GLU A 935 -10.75 -29.84 -2.71
N VAL A 936 -11.59 -28.80 -2.83
CA VAL A 936 -12.35 -28.28 -1.70
C VAL A 936 -13.42 -29.29 -1.29
N VAL A 937 -14.03 -29.97 -2.26
CA VAL A 937 -14.96 -31.08 -2.03
C VAL A 937 -14.26 -32.23 -1.29
N ASP A 938 -13.08 -32.68 -1.74
CA ASP A 938 -12.30 -33.74 -1.10
C ASP A 938 -11.88 -33.35 0.33
N PHE A 939 -11.37 -32.14 0.54
CA PHE A 939 -11.04 -31.62 1.87
C PHE A 939 -12.27 -31.62 2.80
N THR A 940 -13.44 -31.29 2.25
CA THR A 940 -14.71 -31.32 2.98
C THR A 940 -15.12 -32.74 3.36
N GLN A 941 -15.06 -33.67 2.40
CA GLN A 941 -15.43 -35.08 2.60
C GLN A 941 -14.50 -35.78 3.60
N LYS A 942 -13.21 -35.43 3.61
CA LYS A 942 -12.23 -35.90 4.62
C LYS A 942 -12.40 -35.28 6.01
N GLY A 943 -13.42 -34.44 6.20
CA GLY A 943 -13.72 -33.81 7.49
C GLY A 943 -12.72 -32.70 7.86
N GLY A 944 -12.12 -32.02 6.89
CA GLY A 944 -11.16 -30.94 7.11
C GLY A 944 -11.73 -29.76 7.89
N TRP A 945 -12.94 -29.30 7.56
CA TRP A 945 -13.55 -28.13 8.22
C TRP A 945 -13.89 -28.36 9.71
N PRO A 946 -14.49 -29.48 10.12
CA PRO A 946 -14.68 -29.78 11.55
C PRO A 946 -13.37 -29.88 12.34
N LYS A 947 -12.28 -30.36 11.72
CA LYS A 947 -10.95 -30.41 12.35
C LYS A 947 -10.37 -29.00 12.52
N LEU A 948 -10.47 -28.17 11.50
CA LEU A 948 -10.06 -26.77 11.52
C LEU A 948 -10.78 -25.98 12.63
N ASP A 949 -12.11 -26.11 12.72
CA ASP A 949 -12.94 -25.45 13.74
C ASP A 949 -12.47 -25.75 15.18
N LYS A 950 -12.06 -26.98 15.45
CA LYS A 950 -11.55 -27.39 16.77
C LYS A 950 -10.12 -26.87 17.06
N LEU A 951 -9.29 -26.71 16.02
CA LEU A 951 -7.90 -26.28 16.17
C LEU A 951 -7.74 -24.75 16.21
N LEU A 952 -8.61 -24.00 15.52
CA LEU A 952 -8.55 -22.53 15.47
C LEU A 952 -8.50 -21.86 16.86
N PRO A 953 -9.33 -22.25 17.86
CA PRO A 953 -9.26 -21.67 19.21
C PRO A 953 -7.94 -21.93 19.94
N LEU A 954 -7.24 -23.02 19.62
CA LEU A 954 -5.95 -23.36 20.22
C LEU A 954 -4.80 -22.56 19.58
N VAL A 955 -4.87 -22.27 18.27
CA VAL A 955 -3.87 -21.45 17.56
C VAL A 955 -3.93 -19.99 18.01
N TYR A 956 -5.13 -19.44 18.20
CA TYR A 956 -5.36 -18.00 18.41
C TYR A 956 -5.73 -17.65 19.86
N ARG A 957 -5.27 -18.42 20.86
CA ARG A 957 -5.65 -18.26 22.28
C ARG A 957 -5.16 -16.96 22.94
N THR A 958 -4.38 -16.11 22.24
CA THR A 958 -3.91 -14.81 22.72
C THR A 958 -4.80 -13.66 22.24
N ARG A 959 -5.17 -12.74 23.14
CA ARG A 959 -5.99 -11.52 22.90
C ARG A 959 -5.46 -10.53 21.84
N SER A 960 -4.35 -10.85 21.17
CA SER A 960 -3.62 -9.99 20.22
C SER A 960 -3.92 -10.26 18.74
N SER A 961 -4.84 -11.17 18.37
CA SER A 961 -5.10 -11.49 16.95
C SER A 961 -6.58 -11.54 16.50
N PRO A 962 -7.48 -10.63 16.92
CA PRO A 962 -8.89 -10.60 16.47
C PRO A 962 -9.04 -10.50 14.94
N ASN A 963 -8.08 -9.86 14.25
CA ASN A 963 -8.11 -9.67 12.79
C ASN A 963 -8.08 -10.99 12.00
N MET A 964 -7.30 -12.00 12.43
CA MET A 964 -7.19 -13.27 11.69
C MET A 964 -8.43 -14.16 11.84
N ARG A 965 -9.13 -14.09 12.98
CA ARG A 965 -10.39 -14.84 13.17
C ARG A 965 -11.52 -14.23 12.33
N ALA A 966 -11.60 -12.91 12.25
CA ALA A 966 -12.50 -12.21 11.34
C ALA A 966 -12.16 -12.52 9.87
N PHE A 967 -10.87 -12.57 9.51
CA PHE A 967 -10.39 -12.95 8.19
C PHE A 967 -10.87 -14.36 7.78
N TRP A 968 -10.74 -15.35 8.68
CA TRP A 968 -11.27 -16.70 8.48
C TRP A 968 -12.79 -16.73 8.25
N ILE A 969 -13.56 -15.97 9.04
CA ILE A 969 -15.03 -15.93 8.93
C ILE A 969 -15.46 -15.34 7.58
N ASN A 970 -14.88 -14.20 7.20
CA ASN A 970 -15.17 -13.56 5.91
C ASN A 970 -14.79 -14.46 4.74
N TYR A 971 -13.62 -15.12 4.82
CA TYR A 971 -13.16 -16.04 3.80
C TYR A 971 -14.08 -17.27 3.65
N LEU A 972 -14.42 -17.97 4.74
CA LEU A 972 -15.29 -19.14 4.70
C LEU A 972 -16.69 -18.78 4.16
N HIS A 973 -17.18 -17.58 4.46
CA HIS A 973 -18.42 -17.07 3.89
C HIS A 973 -18.32 -16.89 2.37
N THR A 974 -17.22 -16.31 1.89
CA THR A 974 -16.90 -16.15 0.47
C THR A 974 -16.90 -17.48 -0.28
N LEU A 975 -16.13 -18.44 0.24
CA LEU A 975 -15.98 -19.77 -0.33
C LEU A 975 -17.32 -20.52 -0.35
N THR A 976 -18.13 -20.35 0.71
CA THR A 976 -19.50 -20.89 0.78
C THR A 976 -20.36 -20.33 -0.35
N LEU A 977 -20.34 -19.01 -0.59
CA LEU A 977 -21.13 -18.39 -1.66
C LEU A 977 -20.69 -18.84 -3.06
N SER A 978 -19.38 -18.98 -3.28
CA SER A 978 -18.83 -19.46 -4.56
C SER A 978 -19.18 -20.91 -4.88
N LEU A 979 -19.17 -21.77 -3.86
CA LEU A 979 -19.41 -23.21 -4.03
C LEU A 979 -20.89 -23.57 -3.97
N ASN A 980 -21.73 -22.78 -3.30
CA ASN A 980 -23.16 -23.09 -3.14
C ASN A 980 -23.92 -23.38 -4.46
N PRO A 981 -23.65 -22.70 -5.59
CA PRO A 981 -24.28 -23.02 -6.88
C PRO A 981 -23.84 -24.36 -7.49
N ARG A 982 -22.63 -24.83 -7.17
CA ARG A 982 -21.96 -25.98 -7.82
C ARG A 982 -21.94 -27.23 -6.92
N HIS A 983 -21.73 -27.04 -5.62
CA HIS A 983 -21.60 -28.06 -4.56
C HIS A 983 -22.33 -27.63 -3.27
N PRO A 984 -23.68 -27.65 -3.26
CA PRO A 984 -24.49 -27.17 -2.14
C PRO A 984 -24.26 -27.96 -0.84
N GLU A 985 -23.98 -29.26 -0.93
CA GLU A 985 -23.65 -30.13 0.19
C GLU A 985 -22.33 -29.72 0.89
N VAL A 986 -21.33 -29.31 0.12
CA VAL A 986 -20.06 -28.81 0.63
C VAL A 986 -20.24 -27.43 1.27
N ALA A 987 -20.98 -26.55 0.59
CA ALA A 987 -21.32 -25.23 1.11
C ALA A 987 -22.02 -25.31 2.48
N VAL A 988 -22.91 -26.29 2.71
CA VAL A 988 -23.55 -26.50 4.01
C VAL A 988 -22.55 -26.86 5.12
N VAL A 989 -21.54 -27.70 4.83
CA VAL A 989 -20.51 -28.09 5.81
C VAL A 989 -19.62 -26.89 6.16
N ILE A 990 -19.17 -26.12 5.15
CA ILE A 990 -18.38 -24.90 5.34
C ILE A 990 -19.18 -23.84 6.12
N LYS A 991 -20.47 -23.70 5.79
CA LYS A 991 -21.41 -22.81 6.51
C LYS A 991 -21.60 -23.22 7.97
N LYS A 992 -21.58 -24.52 8.27
CA LYS A 992 -21.68 -25.02 9.65
C LYS A 992 -20.39 -24.72 10.44
N ALA A 993 -19.23 -24.86 9.81
CA ALA A 993 -17.95 -24.48 10.40
C ALA A 993 -17.83 -22.96 10.64
N SER A 994 -18.38 -22.12 9.76
CA SER A 994 -18.41 -20.66 9.95
C SER A 994 -19.46 -20.17 10.97
N ARG A 995 -20.52 -20.95 11.23
CA ARG A 995 -21.60 -20.60 12.18
C ARG A 995 -21.26 -20.90 13.65
N ILE A 996 -20.28 -21.75 13.94
CA ILE A 996 -19.99 -22.17 15.32
C ILE A 996 -18.99 -21.18 15.96
N ARG A 997 -19.58 -20.15 16.60
CA ARG A 997 -19.32 -19.72 17.99
C ARG A 997 -18.82 -18.27 18.22
N ASN A 998 -19.81 -17.37 18.26
CA ASN A 998 -19.91 -16.27 19.23
C ASN A 998 -20.11 -16.82 20.67
N GLY A 999 -19.02 -17.33 21.29
CA GLY A 999 -18.85 -17.38 22.76
C GLY A 999 -19.73 -18.28 23.65
N ARG A 1000 -19.80 -19.61 23.45
CA ARG A 1000 -20.18 -20.55 24.54
C ARG A 1000 -19.12 -21.66 24.73
N PRO A 1001 -19.15 -22.52 25.77
CA PRO A 1001 -18.37 -23.76 25.90
C PRO A 1001 -19.20 -25.00 25.50
N TRP A 1002 -18.57 -26.06 24.98
CA TRP A 1002 -19.26 -27.27 24.50
C TRP A 1002 -19.67 -28.09 25.73
N HIS A 1003 -20.97 -28.33 25.94
CA HIS A 1003 -21.43 -29.33 26.90
C HIS A 1003 -21.95 -30.56 26.13
N PRO A 1004 -21.55 -31.78 26.51
CA PRO A 1004 -21.99 -33.00 25.85
C PRO A 1004 -23.33 -33.43 26.44
N ALA A 1005 -24.40 -33.35 25.65
CA ALA A 1005 -25.60 -34.14 25.87
C ALA A 1005 -26.45 -34.09 24.59
N VAL A 1006 -26.49 -35.19 23.82
CA VAL A 1006 -27.71 -35.93 23.46
C VAL A 1006 -27.26 -37.27 22.81
N ASN A 1007 -27.92 -38.34 23.26
CA ASN A 1007 -27.72 -39.76 22.97
C ASN A 1007 -27.44 -40.18 21.51
N PRO A 1008 -26.64 -41.24 21.29
CA PRO A 1008 -26.57 -41.98 20.04
C PRO A 1008 -27.68 -43.03 19.98
N SER A 1009 -28.92 -42.61 19.74
CA SER A 1009 -30.02 -43.53 19.40
C SER A 1009 -31.25 -42.77 18.92
N ALA A 1010 -31.37 -42.51 17.61
CA ALA A 1010 -32.66 -42.41 16.91
C ALA A 1010 -32.43 -42.20 15.40
N ASP A 1011 -32.76 -43.25 14.64
CA ASP A 1011 -33.37 -43.23 13.31
C ASP A 1011 -32.60 -42.68 12.11
N LEU A 1012 -31.77 -43.56 11.55
CA LEU A 1012 -31.81 -43.84 10.11
C LEU A 1012 -33.23 -44.32 9.73
N LYS A 1013 -33.97 -43.54 8.94
CA LYS A 1013 -34.93 -44.10 7.98
C LYS A 1013 -34.76 -43.44 6.61
N PRO A 1014 -34.67 -44.23 5.53
CA PRO A 1014 -34.68 -43.71 4.17
C PRO A 1014 -36.13 -43.41 3.77
N VAL A 1015 -36.37 -42.31 3.07
CA VAL A 1015 -37.63 -42.10 2.36
C VAL A 1015 -37.31 -42.16 0.87
N ASN A 1016 -37.60 -43.33 0.30
CA ASN A 1016 -38.03 -43.45 -1.09
C ASN A 1016 -39.44 -42.86 -1.19
N GLN A 1017 -39.61 -41.80 -1.98
CA GLN A 1017 -40.55 -41.68 -3.11
C GLN A 1017 -40.50 -40.26 -3.66
#